data_AF-A0A653C9M9-F1
#
_entry.id   AF-A0A653C9M9-F1
#
_cell.length_a   1.000
_cell.length_b   1.000
_cell.length_c   1.000
_cell.angle_alpha   90.00
_cell.angle_beta   90.00
_cell.angle_gamma   90.00
#
_symmetry.space_group_name_H-M   'P 1'
#
loop_
_entity.id
_entity.type
_entity.pdbx_description
1 polymer ?
#
loop_
_entity_poly.entity_id
_entity_poly.type
_entity_poly.pdbx_seq_one_letter_code
_entity_poly.pdbx_strand_id
1 'polypeptide(L)'
;MSKPKKVNKIDCAVYVRNAWKSYKKPNYVFTGLHMTMMKGSIYALLGASGCGKTTLLSCIVGIRYLDSGDIWVLGGKPGSRGSGVPGNRVGYMPQELALYGDFSIKETMLYFGWICGLKTKEIKSRIAFLVKFLELPPAERLVKNLSGGQQRRVSLGAAMLHTPDLLILDEPTVGVDPILRANIWNYLVTESKERNCSIIITTHYIEEAKQAQTIGIMRSGHLLAEESPPQLLQTYKCSNLEEVFLKLSRAQQSQQDAEEEQQRRPSRKEFKEEEEEHTGDSTLQEQHGCCYKFCHDLRNLTSCGRLRALMTKNTLRLVRNIAGLLFMFALPVIQVVLFCICIGGNPRDLTIAVMNKEVNYTNLTYLDCPSRAKCYLVNGTPTYEMENLSCLYLTYLEDGDTFMQEFYPDVDSCHEAVRNGSAWGCLYFNPNFTNALVERMKKFIALREEVLDLSEIQVWLDMSNQQIDLTIERKLGLEFTNFAVDILKDCFVNPHIIMPPVVFHKPIYGLEEPSFTDFSASGTLLTIVFFLAVSLTASSMITERTEGLLDRTRVSGVNLGEILFSHVVIQFFVMLGQTILALVFMIVVFDVDCVGRLELIVVLTLLQGLCGMCFGFVISSVCTQERNAVQLSLGSFYPVLLLSGIIWPTEAMPYWLR
;
A
#
# COMPACT_ATOMS: atom_id res chain seq x y z
N MET A 1 19.61 -37.28 45.36
CA MET A 1 20.08 -36.40 44.26
C MET A 1 20.85 -37.24 43.25
N SER A 2 20.20 -37.70 42.19
CA SER A 2 20.88 -38.35 41.05
C SER A 2 21.53 -37.28 40.18
N LYS A 3 22.82 -37.47 39.84
CA LYS A 3 23.55 -36.60 38.89
C LYS A 3 22.76 -36.46 37.57
N PRO A 4 22.69 -35.27 36.95
CA PRO A 4 22.01 -35.11 35.66
C PRO A 4 22.70 -35.98 34.61
N LYS A 5 21.94 -36.86 33.94
CA LYS A 5 22.42 -37.64 32.80
C LYS A 5 22.99 -36.65 31.76
N LYS A 6 24.24 -36.82 31.34
CA LYS A 6 24.80 -36.07 30.21
C LYS A 6 24.06 -36.51 28.95
N VAL A 7 23.01 -35.79 28.57
CA VAL A 7 22.32 -35.99 27.30
C VAL A 7 23.19 -35.37 26.20
N ASN A 8 23.59 -36.18 25.22
CA ASN A 8 24.31 -35.69 24.05
C ASN A 8 23.33 -34.93 23.14
N LYS A 9 23.66 -33.68 22.79
CA LYS A 9 22.83 -32.82 21.92
C LYS A 9 22.49 -33.46 20.57
N ILE A 10 23.28 -34.43 20.12
CA ILE A 10 23.15 -35.11 18.81
C ILE A 10 21.96 -36.09 18.81
N ASP A 11 21.59 -36.63 19.96
CA ASP A 11 20.50 -37.62 20.08
C ASP A 11 19.12 -36.94 20.28
N CYS A 12 19.12 -35.63 20.54
CA CYS A 12 17.92 -34.82 20.68
C CYS A 12 17.42 -34.33 19.31
N ALA A 13 16.10 -34.31 19.15
CA ALA A 13 15.46 -33.60 18.05
C ALA A 13 15.33 -32.11 18.36
N VAL A 14 14.98 -31.77 19.60
CA VAL A 14 14.94 -30.39 20.11
C VAL A 14 15.62 -30.34 21.48
N TYR A 15 16.49 -29.37 21.67
CA TYR A 15 17.19 -29.11 22.92
C TYR A 15 17.21 -27.60 23.18
N VAL A 16 16.58 -27.19 24.28
CA VAL A 16 16.46 -25.80 24.73
C VAL A 16 17.14 -25.67 26.09
N ARG A 17 18.04 -24.70 26.23
CA ARG A 17 18.77 -24.46 27.48
C ARG A 17 18.73 -23.00 27.87
N ASN A 18 18.27 -22.74 29.11
CA ASN A 18 18.24 -21.43 29.75
C ASN A 18 17.64 -20.38 28.81
N ALA A 19 16.46 -20.66 28.25
CA ALA A 19 15.83 -19.81 27.24
C ALA A 19 15.02 -18.67 27.86
N TRP A 20 15.21 -17.47 27.33
CA TRP A 20 14.55 -16.24 27.76
C TRP A 20 13.90 -15.56 26.56
N LYS A 21 12.66 -15.12 26.72
CA LYS A 21 11.95 -14.37 25.68
C LYS A 21 11.02 -13.31 26.26
N SER A 22 11.03 -12.12 25.65
CA SER A 22 10.17 -10.97 25.89
C SER A 22 9.73 -10.36 24.55
N TYR A 23 8.53 -9.78 24.53
CA TYR A 23 8.03 -8.96 23.40
C TYR A 23 8.20 -7.47 23.66
N LYS A 24 8.01 -7.05 24.91
CA LYS A 24 8.20 -5.68 25.41
C LYS A 24 8.79 -5.79 26.81
N LYS A 25 9.99 -5.24 27.01
CA LYS A 25 10.59 -5.18 28.35
C LYS A 25 9.70 -4.30 29.25
N PRO A 26 9.44 -4.70 30.52
CA PRO A 26 10.08 -5.79 31.27
C PRO A 26 9.34 -7.15 31.25
N ASN A 27 8.27 -7.30 30.46
CA ASN A 27 7.43 -8.50 30.52
C ASN A 27 8.05 -9.67 29.75
N TYR A 28 8.58 -10.64 30.49
CA TYR A 28 9.05 -11.91 29.91
C TYR A 28 7.88 -12.88 29.71
N VAL A 29 7.89 -13.55 28.56
CA VAL A 29 6.96 -14.63 28.22
C VAL A 29 7.38 -15.92 28.91
N PHE A 30 8.68 -16.19 28.94
CA PHE A 30 9.29 -17.30 29.67
C PHE A 30 10.74 -16.95 30.04
N THR A 31 11.19 -17.47 31.18
CA THR A 31 12.53 -17.25 31.73
C THR A 31 13.15 -18.56 32.20
N GLY A 32 14.44 -18.75 31.91
CA GLY A 32 15.19 -19.93 32.35
C GLY A 32 14.66 -21.26 31.84
N LEU A 33 13.97 -21.30 30.70
CA LEU A 33 13.29 -22.51 30.23
C LEU A 33 14.30 -23.55 29.71
N HIS A 34 14.14 -24.79 30.16
CA HIS A 34 14.88 -25.96 29.70
C HIS A 34 13.89 -26.95 29.09
N MET A 35 14.18 -27.50 27.92
CA MET A 35 13.33 -28.50 27.27
C MET A 35 14.21 -29.48 26.50
N THR A 36 13.96 -30.77 26.64
CA THR A 36 14.70 -31.83 25.95
C THR A 36 13.74 -32.81 25.31
N MET A 37 13.86 -32.96 24.00
CA MET A 37 13.08 -33.91 23.21
C MET A 37 14.00 -34.84 22.44
N MET A 38 13.77 -36.15 22.60
CA MET A 38 14.53 -37.18 21.89
C MET A 38 14.06 -37.35 20.44
N LYS A 39 14.94 -37.90 19.60
CA LYS A 39 14.57 -38.29 18.23
C LYS A 39 13.57 -39.45 18.25
N GLY A 40 12.59 -39.44 17.34
CA GLY A 40 11.60 -40.50 17.19
C GLY A 40 10.60 -40.63 18.36
N SER A 41 10.45 -39.60 19.18
CA SER A 41 9.50 -39.56 20.30
C SER A 41 8.44 -38.46 20.11
N ILE A 42 7.27 -38.66 20.71
CA ILE A 42 6.22 -37.66 20.85
C ILE A 42 6.37 -36.92 22.17
N TYR A 43 6.43 -35.60 22.08
CA TYR A 43 6.47 -34.66 23.19
C TYR A 43 5.15 -33.91 23.28
N ALA A 44 4.41 -34.07 24.37
CA ALA A 44 3.20 -33.31 24.64
C ALA A 44 3.51 -32.09 25.51
N LEU A 45 3.31 -30.88 24.98
CA LEU A 45 3.46 -29.62 25.73
C LEU A 45 2.08 -29.17 26.24
N LEU A 46 1.82 -29.43 27.52
CA LEU A 46 0.62 -29.02 28.24
C LEU A 46 0.81 -27.65 28.88
N GLY A 47 -0.23 -26.83 28.91
CA GLY A 47 -0.19 -25.58 29.67
C GLY A 47 -1.41 -24.69 29.46
N ALA A 48 -1.64 -23.76 30.37
CA ALA A 48 -2.73 -22.79 30.26
C ALA A 48 -2.58 -21.88 29.02
N SER A 49 -3.66 -21.23 28.61
CA SER A 49 -3.62 -20.23 27.54
C SER A 49 -2.71 -19.07 27.97
N GLY A 50 -1.88 -18.57 27.05
CA GLY A 50 -0.96 -17.46 27.34
C GLY A 50 0.31 -17.83 28.12
N CYS A 51 0.56 -19.10 28.45
CA CYS A 51 1.79 -19.46 29.19
C CYS A 51 3.08 -19.45 28.36
N GLY A 52 3.00 -19.22 27.05
CA GLY A 52 4.18 -19.09 26.17
C GLY A 52 4.40 -20.23 25.17
N LYS A 53 3.54 -21.26 25.11
CA LYS A 53 3.68 -22.44 24.23
C LYS A 53 3.94 -22.06 22.77
N THR A 54 3.03 -21.30 22.15
CA THR A 54 3.14 -20.88 20.75
C THR A 54 4.39 -20.01 20.50
N THR A 55 4.81 -19.22 21.50
CA THR A 55 6.06 -18.44 21.40
C THR A 55 7.29 -19.34 21.42
N LEU A 56 7.31 -20.37 22.27
CA LEU A 56 8.37 -21.38 22.31
C LEU A 56 8.45 -22.14 20.98
N LEU A 57 7.30 -22.61 20.47
CA LEU A 57 7.23 -23.28 19.16
C LEU A 57 7.77 -22.39 18.04
N SER A 58 7.40 -21.10 18.03
CA SER A 58 7.89 -20.11 17.06
C SER A 58 9.42 -19.94 17.09
N CYS A 59 10.03 -20.10 18.27
CA CYS A 59 11.49 -20.07 18.42
C CYS A 59 12.14 -21.37 17.93
N ILE A 60 11.51 -22.52 18.16
CA ILE A 60 11.97 -23.84 17.67
C ILE A 60 11.97 -23.88 16.14
N VAL A 61 10.91 -23.39 15.50
CA VAL A 61 10.82 -23.36 14.02
C VAL A 61 11.65 -22.24 13.38
N GLY A 62 12.28 -21.37 14.17
CA GLY A 62 13.15 -20.30 13.68
C GLY A 62 12.43 -19.09 13.07
N ILE A 63 11.14 -18.89 13.35
CA ILE A 63 10.44 -17.63 13.00
C ILE A 63 10.92 -16.50 13.93
N ARG A 64 11.07 -16.82 15.23
CA ARG A 64 11.50 -15.88 16.27
C ARG A 64 12.83 -16.32 16.87
N TYR A 65 13.60 -15.35 17.35
CA TYR A 65 14.83 -15.61 18.10
C TYR A 65 14.60 -15.42 19.60
N LEU A 66 15.34 -16.18 20.41
CA LEU A 66 15.43 -15.95 21.85
C LEU A 66 16.18 -14.66 22.16
N ASP A 67 15.90 -14.06 23.31
CA ASP A 67 16.66 -12.90 23.79
C ASP A 67 17.92 -13.35 24.54
N SER A 68 17.87 -14.52 25.20
CA SER A 68 19.02 -15.20 25.81
C SER A 68 18.79 -16.71 25.84
N GLY A 69 19.87 -17.49 25.92
CA GLY A 69 19.87 -18.95 25.91
C GLY A 69 20.19 -19.59 24.56
N ASP A 70 20.11 -20.92 24.51
CA ASP A 70 20.42 -21.70 23.32
C ASP A 70 19.26 -22.63 22.92
N ILE A 71 18.94 -22.67 21.62
CA ILE A 71 18.05 -23.65 21.00
C ILE A 71 18.84 -24.43 19.95
N TRP A 72 18.70 -25.75 19.99
CA TRP A 72 19.20 -26.70 19.00
C TRP A 72 18.04 -27.54 18.48
N VAL A 73 17.90 -27.62 17.16
CA VAL A 73 16.85 -28.35 16.45
C VAL A 73 17.49 -29.17 15.34
N LEU A 74 17.21 -30.47 15.32
CA LEU A 74 17.68 -31.42 14.30
C LEU A 74 19.18 -31.35 13.99
N GLY A 75 20.00 -31.13 15.03
CA GLY A 75 21.47 -31.12 14.93
C GLY A 75 22.13 -29.76 14.72
N GLY A 76 21.39 -28.64 14.75
CA GLY A 76 21.97 -27.29 14.68
C GLY A 76 21.07 -26.21 15.28
N LYS A 77 21.50 -24.95 15.26
CA LYS A 77 20.62 -23.83 15.68
C LYS A 77 19.56 -23.54 14.59
N PRO A 78 18.31 -23.18 14.94
CA PRO A 78 17.34 -22.71 13.96
C PRO A 78 17.92 -21.55 13.13
N GLY A 79 17.68 -21.55 11.82
CA GLY A 79 18.28 -20.64 10.84
C GLY A 79 19.65 -21.06 10.31
N SER A 80 20.32 -22.03 10.93
CA SER A 80 21.60 -22.56 10.43
C SER A 80 21.40 -23.66 9.38
N ARG A 81 22.32 -23.77 8.42
CA ARG A 81 22.33 -24.86 7.41
C ARG A 81 22.35 -26.25 8.05
N GLY A 82 22.98 -26.40 9.23
CA GLY A 82 23.07 -27.68 9.95
C GLY A 82 21.73 -28.13 10.55
N SER A 83 20.82 -27.21 10.89
CA SER A 83 19.48 -27.55 11.36
C SER A 83 18.55 -27.88 10.19
N GLY A 84 18.61 -27.10 9.10
CA GLY A 84 17.65 -27.20 8.00
C GLY A 84 16.23 -26.78 8.37
N VAL A 85 16.10 -26.04 9.49
CA VAL A 85 14.87 -25.41 9.99
C VAL A 85 15.12 -23.90 10.06
N PRO A 86 14.28 -23.03 9.46
CA PRO A 86 13.14 -23.36 8.59
C PRO A 86 13.50 -24.18 7.35
N GLY A 87 12.60 -25.05 6.89
CA GLY A 87 12.85 -25.92 5.72
C GLY A 87 11.96 -27.16 5.67
N ASN A 88 12.19 -28.00 4.66
CA ASN A 88 11.40 -29.21 4.40
C ASN A 88 11.55 -30.28 5.50
N ARG A 89 12.53 -30.15 6.41
CA ARG A 89 12.74 -31.08 7.53
C ARG A 89 11.72 -30.92 8.65
N VAL A 90 10.96 -29.82 8.65
CA VAL A 90 9.92 -29.54 9.64
C VAL A 90 8.55 -29.48 8.97
N GLY A 91 7.55 -30.12 9.59
CA GLY A 91 6.14 -29.89 9.31
C GLY A 91 5.55 -29.07 10.44
N TYR A 92 4.84 -27.98 10.12
CA TYR A 92 4.30 -27.08 11.13
C TYR A 92 2.82 -26.80 10.87
N MET A 93 2.02 -27.06 11.90
CA MET A 93 0.64 -26.66 11.98
C MET A 93 0.52 -25.59 13.07
N PRO A 94 0.27 -24.31 12.71
CA PRO A 94 0.07 -23.24 13.68
C PRO A 94 -1.29 -23.35 14.40
N GLN A 95 -1.43 -22.61 15.50
CA GLN A 95 -2.69 -22.53 16.26
C GLN A 95 -3.77 -21.84 15.44
N GLU A 96 -3.43 -20.80 14.69
CA GLU A 96 -4.30 -20.23 13.66
C GLU A 96 -4.37 -21.20 12.47
N LEU A 97 -5.51 -21.23 11.76
CA LEU A 97 -5.66 -22.19 10.66
C LEU A 97 -4.62 -21.96 9.55
N ALA A 98 -4.27 -20.70 9.28
CA ALA A 98 -3.30 -20.28 8.26
C ALA A 98 -3.49 -21.03 6.93
N LEU A 99 -4.70 -20.94 6.37
CA LEU A 99 -5.10 -21.52 5.09
C LEU A 99 -5.68 -20.44 4.18
N TYR A 100 -5.41 -20.52 2.87
CA TYR A 100 -6.01 -19.62 1.89
C TYR A 100 -7.48 -19.99 1.67
N GLY A 101 -8.40 -19.10 2.08
CA GLY A 101 -9.85 -19.34 1.97
C GLY A 101 -10.35 -19.55 0.54
N ASP A 102 -9.71 -18.89 -0.43
CA ASP A 102 -10.07 -18.98 -1.85
C ASP A 102 -9.52 -20.22 -2.56
N PHE A 103 -8.76 -21.07 -1.87
CA PHE A 103 -8.22 -22.30 -2.43
C PHE A 103 -9.18 -23.45 -2.17
N SER A 104 -9.14 -24.46 -3.04
CA SER A 104 -9.69 -25.78 -2.73
C SER A 104 -8.76 -26.55 -1.79
N ILE A 105 -9.26 -27.60 -1.16
CA ILE A 105 -8.43 -28.52 -0.35
C ILE A 105 -7.26 -29.06 -1.19
N LYS A 106 -7.54 -29.46 -2.43
CA LYS A 106 -6.54 -29.96 -3.38
C LYS A 106 -5.46 -28.93 -3.69
N GLU A 107 -5.83 -27.69 -3.99
CA GLU A 107 -4.87 -26.60 -4.29
C GLU A 107 -4.03 -26.23 -3.08
N THR A 108 -4.64 -26.22 -1.89
CA THR A 108 -3.94 -26.01 -0.63
C THR A 108 -2.83 -27.04 -0.43
N MET A 109 -3.17 -28.32 -0.61
CA MET A 109 -2.20 -29.42 -0.50
C MET A 109 -1.13 -29.36 -1.60
N LEU A 110 -1.51 -29.00 -2.84
CA LEU A 110 -0.57 -28.80 -3.94
C LEU A 110 0.44 -27.68 -3.62
N TYR A 111 -0.04 -26.54 -3.11
CA TYR A 111 0.80 -25.40 -2.74
C TYR A 111 1.83 -25.76 -1.67
N PHE A 112 1.38 -26.28 -0.52
CA PHE A 112 2.30 -26.66 0.57
C PHE A 112 3.22 -27.80 0.15
N GLY A 113 2.75 -28.75 -0.67
CA GLY A 113 3.58 -29.82 -1.20
C GLY A 113 4.69 -29.32 -2.13
N TRP A 114 4.39 -28.39 -3.04
CA TRP A 114 5.40 -27.81 -3.92
C TRP A 114 6.43 -26.98 -3.17
N ILE A 115 6.03 -26.23 -2.15
CA ILE A 115 6.97 -25.48 -1.31
C ILE A 115 7.93 -26.43 -0.57
N CYS A 116 7.40 -27.56 -0.10
CA CYS A 116 8.17 -28.62 0.53
C CYS A 116 8.93 -29.51 -0.48
N GLY A 117 8.94 -29.15 -1.77
CA GLY A 117 9.73 -29.82 -2.80
C GLY A 117 9.16 -31.15 -3.31
N LEU A 118 7.91 -31.50 -3.00
CA LEU A 118 7.27 -32.73 -3.48
C LEU A 118 6.89 -32.62 -4.96
N LYS A 119 6.92 -33.76 -5.65
CA LYS A 119 6.44 -33.87 -7.05
C LYS A 119 4.92 -33.95 -7.08
N THR A 120 4.28 -33.36 -8.11
CA THR A 120 2.80 -33.34 -8.23
C THR A 120 2.16 -34.74 -8.18
N LYS A 121 2.82 -35.78 -8.69
CA LYS A 121 2.30 -37.16 -8.61
C LYS A 121 2.25 -37.68 -7.17
N GLU A 122 3.30 -37.42 -6.40
CA GLU A 122 3.42 -37.80 -4.99
C GLU A 122 2.38 -37.05 -4.16
N ILE A 123 2.24 -35.75 -4.39
CA ILE A 123 1.23 -34.93 -3.70
C ILE A 123 -0.18 -35.48 -3.94
N LYS A 124 -0.53 -35.83 -5.19
CA LYS A 124 -1.85 -36.41 -5.50
C LYS A 124 -2.11 -37.73 -4.76
N SER A 125 -1.11 -38.60 -4.66
CA SER A 125 -1.21 -39.85 -3.90
C SER A 125 -1.42 -39.58 -2.41
N ARG A 126 -0.65 -38.65 -1.84
CA ARG A 126 -0.79 -38.21 -0.45
C ARG A 126 -2.15 -37.57 -0.17
N ILE A 127 -2.66 -36.74 -1.08
CA ILE A 127 -4.00 -36.14 -0.96
C ILE A 127 -5.07 -37.25 -0.86
N ALA A 128 -5.01 -38.26 -1.72
CA ALA A 128 -5.99 -39.36 -1.69
C ALA A 128 -5.98 -40.10 -0.35
N PHE A 129 -4.78 -40.36 0.20
CA PHE A 129 -4.63 -40.94 1.53
C PHE A 129 -5.20 -40.02 2.64
N LEU A 130 -4.75 -38.75 2.69
CA LEU A 130 -5.13 -37.81 3.74
C LEU A 130 -6.61 -37.45 3.73
N VAL A 131 -7.24 -37.35 2.55
CA VAL A 131 -8.69 -37.11 2.43
C VAL A 131 -9.49 -38.24 3.06
N LYS A 132 -9.10 -39.49 2.81
CA LYS A 132 -9.76 -40.66 3.42
C LYS A 132 -9.46 -40.76 4.91
N PHE A 133 -8.20 -40.55 5.30
CA PHE A 133 -7.75 -40.70 6.69
C PHE A 133 -8.34 -39.64 7.63
N LEU A 134 -8.38 -38.38 7.20
CA LEU A 134 -8.88 -37.26 8.00
C LEU A 134 -10.37 -36.97 7.77
N GLU A 135 -11.08 -37.85 7.06
CA GLU A 135 -12.48 -37.70 6.70
C GLU A 135 -12.80 -36.31 6.13
N LEU A 136 -11.97 -35.87 5.17
CA LEU A 136 -12.13 -34.57 4.54
C LEU A 136 -13.27 -34.61 3.52
N PRO A 137 -13.99 -33.49 3.31
CA PRO A 137 -14.93 -33.38 2.20
C PRO A 137 -14.19 -33.49 0.85
N PRO A 138 -14.93 -33.55 -0.29
CA PRO A 138 -14.33 -33.64 -1.61
C PRO A 138 -13.21 -32.60 -1.82
N ALA A 139 -12.11 -33.02 -2.43
CA ALA A 139 -10.88 -32.25 -2.50
C ALA A 139 -11.03 -30.93 -3.29
N GLU A 140 -12.04 -30.85 -4.16
CA GLU A 140 -12.40 -29.70 -4.98
C GLU A 140 -13.13 -28.60 -4.19
N ARG A 141 -13.62 -28.90 -2.97
CA ARG A 141 -14.35 -27.92 -2.15
C ARG A 141 -13.42 -26.81 -1.67
N LEU A 142 -13.91 -25.57 -1.72
CA LEU A 142 -13.20 -24.37 -1.26
C LEU A 142 -13.06 -24.34 0.27
N VAL A 143 -11.89 -23.90 0.75
CA VAL A 143 -11.54 -23.82 2.17
C VAL A 143 -12.49 -22.89 2.93
N LYS A 144 -12.89 -21.75 2.34
CA LYS A 144 -13.85 -20.83 2.97
C LYS A 144 -15.25 -21.41 3.21
N ASN A 145 -15.60 -22.50 2.51
CA ASN A 145 -16.89 -23.18 2.65
C ASN A 145 -16.83 -24.39 3.60
N LEU A 146 -15.72 -24.57 4.33
CA LEU A 146 -15.52 -25.63 5.30
C LEU A 146 -15.87 -25.15 6.71
N SER A 147 -16.30 -26.07 7.58
CA SER A 147 -16.43 -25.76 9.01
C SER A 147 -15.05 -25.58 9.64
N GLY A 148 -14.95 -24.87 10.78
CA GLY A 148 -13.66 -24.67 11.46
C GLY A 148 -12.93 -25.98 11.81
N GLY A 149 -13.67 -27.02 12.20
CA GLY A 149 -13.11 -28.36 12.41
C GLY A 149 -12.57 -29.00 11.12
N GLN A 150 -13.28 -28.86 10.00
CA GLN A 150 -12.79 -29.33 8.69
C GLN A 150 -11.55 -28.56 8.25
N GLN A 151 -11.50 -27.24 8.42
CA GLN A 151 -10.32 -26.42 8.12
C GLN A 151 -9.13 -26.84 8.99
N ARG A 152 -9.36 -27.16 10.28
CA ARG A 152 -8.32 -27.67 11.18
C ARG A 152 -7.74 -28.99 10.68
N ARG A 153 -8.59 -29.92 10.25
CA ARG A 153 -8.16 -31.19 9.63
C ARG A 153 -7.39 -30.97 8.32
N VAL A 154 -7.81 -30.02 7.48
CA VAL A 154 -7.05 -29.64 6.26
C VAL A 154 -5.66 -29.09 6.63
N SER A 155 -5.58 -28.23 7.64
CA SER A 155 -4.32 -27.66 8.11
C SER A 155 -3.37 -28.74 8.66
N LEU A 156 -3.91 -29.71 9.41
CA LEU A 156 -3.17 -30.89 9.87
C LEU A 156 -2.65 -31.72 8.71
N GLY A 157 -3.50 -32.04 7.72
CA GLY A 157 -3.09 -32.79 6.53
C GLY A 157 -1.98 -32.09 5.74
N ALA A 158 -2.02 -30.75 5.64
CA ALA A 158 -0.98 -29.98 4.98
C ALA A 158 0.38 -30.07 5.70
N ALA A 159 0.40 -30.11 7.03
CA ALA A 159 1.63 -30.29 7.81
C ALA A 159 2.20 -31.72 7.70
N MET A 160 1.34 -32.72 7.47
CA MET A 160 1.71 -34.14 7.36
C MET A 160 2.08 -34.57 5.93
N LEU A 161 2.02 -33.66 4.96
CA LEU A 161 2.10 -34.00 3.54
C LEU A 161 3.48 -34.52 3.11
N HIS A 162 4.56 -33.94 3.62
CA HIS A 162 5.94 -34.15 3.12
C HIS A 162 6.85 -35.02 4.01
N THR A 163 6.31 -35.77 4.97
CA THR A 163 7.07 -36.66 5.89
C THR A 163 8.32 -36.00 6.50
N PRO A 164 8.15 -35.02 7.39
CA PRO A 164 9.27 -34.31 8.02
C PRO A 164 9.98 -35.14 9.09
N ASP A 165 11.23 -34.76 9.41
CA ASP A 165 11.98 -35.28 10.56
C ASP A 165 11.37 -34.81 11.89
N LEU A 166 10.84 -33.58 11.90
CA LEU A 166 10.19 -32.94 13.04
C LEU A 166 8.80 -32.43 12.66
N LEU A 167 7.76 -32.93 13.30
CA LEU A 167 6.38 -32.49 13.12
C LEU A 167 5.93 -31.71 14.36
N ILE A 168 5.54 -30.45 14.19
CA ILE A 168 5.06 -29.58 15.27
C ILE A 168 3.59 -29.24 15.01
N LEU A 169 2.73 -29.63 15.95
CA LEU A 169 1.30 -29.50 15.86
C LEU A 169 0.78 -28.66 17.03
N ASP A 170 0.31 -27.44 16.74
CA ASP A 170 -0.27 -26.56 17.75
C ASP A 170 -1.79 -26.79 17.83
N GLU A 171 -2.25 -27.47 18.88
CA GLU A 171 -3.67 -27.82 19.12
C GLU A 171 -4.40 -28.51 17.94
N PRO A 172 -3.89 -29.65 17.44
CA PRO A 172 -4.38 -30.28 16.20
C PRO A 172 -5.77 -30.92 16.30
N THR A 173 -6.19 -31.33 17.50
CA THR A 173 -7.40 -32.16 17.76
C THR A 173 -8.57 -31.37 18.34
N VAL A 174 -8.42 -30.05 18.50
CA VAL A 174 -9.49 -29.19 19.03
C VAL A 174 -10.69 -29.22 18.08
N GLY A 175 -11.86 -29.56 18.62
CA GLY A 175 -13.11 -29.67 17.86
C GLY A 175 -13.19 -30.91 16.95
N VAL A 176 -12.30 -31.89 17.12
CA VAL A 176 -12.36 -33.20 16.44
C VAL A 176 -13.08 -34.22 17.33
N ASP A 177 -13.89 -35.07 16.70
CA ASP A 177 -14.60 -36.14 17.38
C ASP A 177 -13.64 -37.15 18.04
N PRO A 178 -14.06 -37.85 19.11
CA PRO A 178 -13.17 -38.74 19.86
C PRO A 178 -12.59 -39.90 19.05
N ILE A 179 -13.33 -40.43 18.07
CA ILE A 179 -12.92 -41.60 17.28
C ILE A 179 -11.81 -41.19 16.32
N LEU A 180 -12.04 -40.13 15.55
CA LEU A 180 -11.05 -39.61 14.61
C LEU A 180 -9.81 -39.10 15.35
N ARG A 181 -9.99 -38.49 16.53
CA ARG A 181 -8.87 -38.11 17.40
C ARG A 181 -8.01 -39.30 17.78
N ALA A 182 -8.61 -40.42 18.19
CA ALA A 182 -7.88 -41.64 18.49
C ALA A 182 -7.14 -42.19 17.25
N ASN A 183 -7.78 -42.14 16.08
CA ASN A 183 -7.15 -42.54 14.80
C ASN A 183 -5.96 -41.64 14.44
N ILE A 184 -6.07 -40.33 14.64
CA ILE A 184 -4.98 -39.36 14.44
C ILE A 184 -3.81 -39.71 15.37
N TRP A 185 -4.07 -39.91 16.66
CA TRP A 185 -3.03 -40.26 17.62
C TRP A 185 -2.34 -41.59 17.31
N ASN A 186 -3.11 -42.63 16.97
CA ASN A 186 -2.54 -43.92 16.55
C ASN A 186 -1.61 -43.77 15.35
N TYR A 187 -2.00 -42.94 14.38
CA TYR A 187 -1.14 -42.63 13.23
C TYR A 187 0.14 -41.89 13.66
N LEU A 188 0.05 -40.86 14.51
CA LEU A 188 1.22 -40.13 14.99
C LEU A 188 2.19 -41.03 15.78
N VAL A 189 1.66 -41.93 16.60
CA VAL A 189 2.46 -42.95 17.31
C VAL A 189 3.16 -43.89 16.33
N THR A 190 2.46 -44.30 15.26
CA THR A 190 3.02 -45.15 14.20
C THR A 190 4.14 -44.43 13.44
N GLU A 191 3.91 -43.17 13.01
CA GLU A 191 4.92 -42.36 12.34
C GLU A 191 6.16 -42.13 13.21
N SER A 192 5.96 -41.87 14.51
CA SER A 192 7.05 -41.69 15.46
C SER A 192 7.92 -42.94 15.58
N LYS A 193 7.29 -44.13 15.66
CA LYS A 193 8.00 -45.40 15.85
C LYS A 193 8.61 -45.96 14.56
N GLU A 194 7.86 -45.96 13.47
CA GLU A 194 8.27 -46.62 12.22
C GLU A 194 9.17 -45.73 11.36
N ARG A 195 8.92 -44.42 11.35
CA ARG A 195 9.67 -43.46 10.50
C ARG A 195 10.65 -42.59 11.29
N ASN A 196 10.81 -42.86 12.59
CA ASN A 196 11.66 -42.07 13.48
C ASN A 196 11.35 -40.57 13.46
N CYS A 197 10.08 -40.22 13.22
CA CYS A 197 9.61 -38.83 13.19
C CYS A 197 9.49 -38.31 14.62
N SER A 198 10.10 -37.16 14.89
CA SER A 198 9.95 -36.46 16.17
C SER A 198 8.70 -35.59 16.13
N ILE A 199 7.79 -35.72 17.11
CA ILE A 199 6.52 -35.00 17.09
C ILE A 199 6.36 -34.15 18.35
N ILE A 200 6.11 -32.85 18.20
CA ILE A 200 5.70 -31.97 19.30
C ILE A 200 4.23 -31.64 19.13
N ILE A 201 3.42 -31.91 20.14
CA ILE A 201 1.99 -31.59 20.15
C ILE A 201 1.72 -30.69 21.34
N THR A 202 1.09 -29.54 21.10
CA THR A 202 0.44 -28.80 22.20
C THR A 202 -1.00 -29.25 22.29
N THR A 203 -1.47 -29.41 23.51
CA THR A 203 -2.87 -29.73 23.76
C THR A 203 -3.30 -29.14 25.09
N HIS A 204 -4.58 -28.81 25.18
CA HIS A 204 -5.23 -28.46 26.43
C HIS A 204 -5.95 -29.66 27.06
N TYR A 205 -6.04 -30.78 26.35
CA TYR A 205 -6.64 -32.02 26.84
C TYR A 205 -5.57 -32.90 27.50
N ILE A 206 -5.61 -32.98 28.83
CA ILE A 206 -4.64 -33.75 29.63
C ILE A 206 -4.65 -35.24 29.25
N GLU A 207 -5.82 -35.77 28.88
CA GLU A 207 -5.98 -37.15 28.42
C GLU A 207 -5.20 -37.46 27.14
N GLU A 208 -5.02 -36.50 26.24
CA GLU A 208 -4.24 -36.70 25.00
C GLU A 208 -2.74 -36.83 25.30
N ALA A 209 -2.24 -36.05 26.26
CA ALA A 209 -0.84 -36.09 26.66
C ALA A 209 -0.41 -37.43 27.28
N LYS A 210 -1.35 -38.22 27.82
CA LYS A 210 -1.05 -39.58 28.36
C LYS A 210 -0.43 -40.50 27.33
N GLN A 211 -0.70 -40.28 26.03
CA GLN A 211 -0.20 -41.13 24.96
C GLN A 211 1.22 -40.75 24.50
N ALA A 212 1.72 -39.58 24.91
CA ALA A 212 3.05 -39.11 24.59
C ALA A 212 4.12 -39.80 25.45
N GLN A 213 5.33 -39.97 24.91
CA GLN A 213 6.46 -40.53 25.65
C GLN A 213 6.98 -39.55 26.71
N THR A 214 6.88 -38.24 26.45
CA THR A 214 7.32 -37.18 27.36
C THR A 214 6.27 -36.08 27.42
N ILE A 215 5.98 -35.60 28.62
CA ILE A 215 5.07 -34.48 28.85
C ILE A 215 5.85 -33.33 29.46
N GLY A 216 5.78 -32.16 28.82
CA GLY A 216 6.19 -30.89 29.38
C GLY A 216 4.99 -30.12 29.93
N ILE A 217 4.99 -29.77 31.21
CA ILE A 217 3.92 -28.99 31.85
C ILE A 217 4.38 -27.55 32.03
N MET A 218 3.74 -26.61 31.33
CA MET A 218 4.12 -25.20 31.32
C MET A 218 3.04 -24.29 31.92
N ARG A 219 3.44 -23.39 32.83
CA ARG A 219 2.54 -22.37 33.43
C ARG A 219 3.31 -21.09 33.73
N SER A 220 2.69 -19.95 33.40
CA SER A 220 3.25 -18.61 33.65
C SER A 220 4.69 -18.43 33.16
N GLY A 221 5.02 -18.96 31.97
CA GLY A 221 6.36 -18.84 31.42
C GLY A 221 7.41 -19.82 31.95
N HIS A 222 7.03 -20.76 32.82
CA HIS A 222 7.95 -21.75 33.39
C HIS A 222 7.52 -23.17 33.03
N LEU A 223 8.51 -24.03 32.79
CA LEU A 223 8.30 -25.48 32.66
C LEU A 223 8.38 -26.11 34.05
N LEU A 224 7.24 -26.55 34.59
CA LEU A 224 7.09 -27.07 35.94
C LEU A 224 7.60 -28.51 36.08
N ALA A 225 7.40 -29.30 35.03
CA ALA A 225 7.82 -30.69 34.97
C ALA A 225 8.05 -31.10 33.51
N GLU A 226 9.01 -31.99 33.30
CA GLU A 226 9.34 -32.59 32.02
C GLU A 226 9.74 -34.05 32.26
N GLU A 227 8.79 -34.97 32.11
CA GLU A 227 9.03 -36.40 32.32
C GLU A 227 8.01 -37.28 31.58
N SER A 228 8.21 -38.60 31.59
CA SER A 228 7.19 -39.51 31.06
C SER A 228 5.92 -39.54 31.92
N PRO A 229 4.72 -39.75 31.32
CA PRO A 229 3.47 -39.85 32.06
C PRO A 229 3.50 -40.82 33.27
N PRO A 230 4.00 -42.06 33.16
CA PRO A 230 4.03 -42.98 34.30
C PRO A 230 4.98 -42.52 35.41
N GLN A 231 6.11 -41.89 35.07
CA GLN A 231 7.05 -41.36 36.07
C GLN A 231 6.48 -40.16 36.81
N LEU A 232 5.72 -39.29 36.14
CA LEU A 232 5.02 -38.18 36.79
C LEU A 232 3.99 -38.68 37.82
N LEU A 233 3.18 -39.67 37.45
CA LEU A 233 2.20 -40.27 38.37
C LEU A 233 2.88 -40.90 39.59
N GLN A 234 4.00 -41.60 39.39
CA GLN A 234 4.77 -42.23 40.47
C GLN A 234 5.43 -41.19 41.39
N THR A 235 6.04 -40.15 40.81
CA THR A 235 6.79 -39.12 41.55
C THR A 235 5.87 -38.30 42.43
N TYR A 236 4.69 -37.91 41.92
CA TYR A 236 3.73 -37.08 42.64
C TYR A 236 2.65 -37.88 43.39
N LYS A 237 2.70 -39.22 43.32
CA LYS A 237 1.75 -40.16 43.96
C LYS A 237 0.30 -39.76 43.67
N CYS A 238 -0.05 -39.74 42.40
CA CYS A 238 -1.38 -39.36 41.90
C CYS A 238 -1.99 -40.48 41.07
N SER A 239 -3.32 -40.52 41.03
CA SER A 239 -4.06 -41.50 40.22
C SER A 239 -4.13 -41.07 38.75
N ASN A 240 -4.29 -39.76 38.52
CA ASN A 240 -4.46 -39.16 37.20
C ASN A 240 -3.50 -37.98 36.98
N LEU A 241 -3.18 -37.69 35.71
CA LEU A 241 -2.32 -36.56 35.33
C LEU A 241 -2.93 -35.20 35.71
N GLU A 242 -4.26 -35.10 35.77
CA GLU A 242 -4.95 -33.87 36.19
C GLU A 242 -4.60 -33.48 37.62
N GLU A 243 -4.51 -34.46 38.53
CA GLU A 243 -4.09 -34.23 39.92
C GLU A 243 -2.64 -33.77 40.00
N VAL A 244 -1.76 -34.34 39.16
CA VAL A 244 -0.36 -33.92 39.06
C VAL A 244 -0.27 -32.46 38.62
N PHE A 245 -1.00 -32.10 37.57
CA PHE A 245 -1.06 -30.72 37.08
C PHE A 245 -1.60 -29.76 38.14
N LEU A 246 -2.63 -30.16 38.89
CA LEU A 246 -3.19 -29.36 39.99
C LEU A 246 -2.19 -29.18 41.14
N LYS A 247 -1.48 -30.24 41.55
CA LYS A 247 -0.46 -30.16 42.61
C LYS A 247 0.69 -29.24 42.21
N LEU A 248 1.22 -29.40 40.99
CA LEU A 248 2.27 -28.54 40.46
C LEU A 248 1.82 -27.08 40.37
N SER A 249 0.58 -26.87 39.93
CA SER A 249 -0.03 -25.55 39.85
C SER A 249 -0.17 -24.87 41.21
N ARG A 250 -0.64 -25.59 42.24
CA ARG A 250 -0.75 -25.05 43.60
C ARG A 250 0.62 -24.74 44.20
N ALA A 251 1.60 -25.62 44.00
CA ALA A 251 2.96 -25.42 44.50
C ALA A 251 3.60 -24.16 43.91
N GLN A 252 3.43 -23.91 42.61
CA GLN A 252 3.92 -22.67 41.98
C GLN A 252 3.22 -21.44 42.54
N GLN A 253 1.91 -21.49 42.75
CA GLN A 253 1.15 -20.35 43.25
C GLN A 253 1.57 -19.98 44.67
N SER A 254 1.75 -20.97 45.55
CA SER A 254 2.28 -20.73 46.90
C SER A 254 3.70 -20.17 46.91
N GLN A 255 4.54 -20.52 45.92
CA GLN A 255 5.87 -19.92 45.77
C GLN A 255 5.79 -18.45 45.33
N GLN A 256 4.89 -18.14 44.39
CA GLN A 256 4.67 -16.77 43.93
C GLN A 256 4.09 -15.89 45.05
N ASP A 257 3.11 -16.40 45.80
CA ASP A 257 2.51 -15.69 46.94
C ASP A 257 3.57 -15.42 48.04
N ALA A 258 4.47 -16.38 48.29
CA ALA A 258 5.57 -16.21 49.26
C ALA A 258 6.65 -15.21 48.78
N GLU A 259 6.96 -15.19 47.49
CA GLU A 259 7.89 -14.22 46.88
C GLU A 259 7.31 -12.80 46.88
N GLU A 260 6.00 -12.65 46.62
CA GLU A 260 5.29 -11.36 46.72
C GLU A 260 5.18 -10.88 48.18
N GLU A 261 4.98 -11.76 49.15
CA GLU A 261 4.99 -11.41 50.58
C GLU A 261 6.38 -11.01 51.10
N GLN A 262 7.45 -11.59 50.56
CA GLN A 262 8.82 -11.18 50.87
C GLN A 262 9.19 -9.83 50.24
N GLN A 263 8.66 -9.48 49.07
CA GLN A 263 8.84 -8.16 48.46
C GLN A 263 8.00 -7.05 49.13
N ARG A 264 6.90 -7.39 49.83
CA ARG A 264 6.08 -6.42 50.59
C ARG A 264 6.60 -6.07 51.98
N ARG A 265 7.67 -6.72 52.47
CA ARG A 265 8.34 -6.31 53.72
C ARG A 265 9.37 -5.22 53.39
N PRO A 266 9.32 -4.03 54.04
CA PRO A 266 10.28 -2.97 53.77
C PRO A 266 11.64 -3.38 54.36
N SER A 267 12.49 -3.99 53.54
CA SER A 267 13.91 -4.13 53.88
C SER A 267 14.62 -2.87 53.42
N ARG A 268 14.86 -1.99 54.41
CA ARG A 268 15.82 -0.89 54.32
C ARG A 268 17.19 -1.49 54.00
N LYS A 269 17.58 -1.48 52.73
CA LYS A 269 18.97 -1.68 52.31
C LYS A 269 19.44 -0.40 51.63
N GLU A 270 20.32 0.28 52.35
CA GLU A 270 21.13 1.38 51.86
C GLU A 270 21.94 0.88 50.66
N PHE A 271 21.73 1.50 49.50
CA PHE A 271 22.66 1.40 48.38
C PHE A 271 23.83 2.32 48.71
N LYS A 272 24.98 1.73 49.03
CA LYS A 272 26.28 2.37 48.84
C LYS A 272 26.72 2.06 47.41
N GLU A 273 26.96 3.11 46.64
CA GLU A 273 27.75 3.04 45.42
C GLU A 273 29.21 2.88 45.85
N GLU A 274 29.81 1.74 45.52
CA GLU A 274 31.26 1.57 45.49
C GLU A 274 31.64 1.30 44.03
N GLU A 275 32.26 2.30 43.42
CA GLU A 275 33.04 2.16 42.20
C GLU A 275 34.34 1.44 42.54
N GLU A 276 34.54 0.23 42.00
CA GLU A 276 35.87 -0.38 41.94
C GLU A 276 36.30 -0.54 40.48
N GLU A 277 37.35 0.21 40.15
CA GLU A 277 38.20 0.01 38.98
C GLU A 277 38.88 -1.36 39.07
N HIS A 278 38.74 -2.16 38.01
CA HIS A 278 39.67 -3.26 37.74
C HIS A 278 40.32 -3.10 36.37
N THR A 279 41.63 -2.87 36.44
CA THR A 279 42.59 -2.75 35.36
C THR A 279 43.21 -4.11 35.04
N GLY A 280 43.31 -4.43 33.74
CA GLY A 280 44.09 -5.53 33.17
C GLY A 280 43.38 -6.90 33.21
N ASP A 281 43.40 -7.76 32.19
CA ASP A 281 44.17 -7.75 30.95
C ASP A 281 43.45 -8.62 29.90
N SER A 282 43.73 -8.26 28.67
CA SER A 282 43.26 -8.74 27.39
C SER A 282 43.33 -10.26 27.15
N THR A 283 42.29 -10.81 26.50
CA THR A 283 42.37 -11.60 25.23
C THR A 283 41.10 -12.42 24.98
N LEU A 284 40.05 -11.79 24.45
CA LEU A 284 39.03 -12.49 23.66
C LEU A 284 38.66 -11.59 22.49
N GLN A 285 39.03 -12.03 21.29
CA GLN A 285 38.73 -11.38 20.01
C GLN A 285 37.22 -11.15 19.86
N GLU A 286 36.80 -9.90 19.97
CA GLU A 286 35.52 -9.45 19.45
C GLU A 286 35.58 -9.39 17.92
N GLN A 287 34.84 -10.28 17.25
CA GLN A 287 34.42 -10.07 15.87
C GLN A 287 33.04 -9.39 15.87
N HIS A 288 33.04 -8.07 16.11
CA HIS A 288 31.95 -7.20 15.70
C HIS A 288 32.03 -7.00 14.17
N GLY A 289 31.15 -7.68 13.45
CA GLY A 289 31.08 -7.63 11.98
C GLY A 289 29.68 -7.91 11.46
N CYS A 290 28.65 -7.23 11.98
CA CYS A 290 27.26 -7.40 11.56
C CYS A 290 26.84 -6.48 10.39
N CYS A 291 27.77 -6.14 9.49
CA CYS A 291 27.44 -5.42 8.25
C CYS A 291 28.07 -6.05 6.98
N TYR A 292 28.89 -7.11 7.11
CA TYR A 292 29.66 -7.69 6.00
C TYR A 292 29.29 -9.14 5.65
N LYS A 293 28.04 -9.55 5.88
CA LYS A 293 27.52 -10.88 5.49
C LYS A 293 26.28 -10.85 4.60
N PHE A 294 26.04 -9.73 3.91
CA PHE A 294 24.95 -9.59 2.94
C PHE A 294 25.37 -9.95 1.49
N CYS A 295 26.65 -10.21 1.21
CA CYS A 295 27.17 -10.32 -0.17
C CYS A 295 27.81 -11.67 -0.56
N HIS A 296 27.63 -12.77 0.18
CA HIS A 296 28.24 -14.07 -0.21
C HIS A 296 27.27 -15.27 -0.31
N ASP A 297 25.98 -15.03 -0.53
CA ASP A 297 25.02 -16.13 -0.78
C ASP A 297 24.07 -15.87 -1.96
N LEU A 298 24.54 -15.11 -2.96
CA LEU A 298 23.81 -14.86 -4.22
C LEU A 298 23.85 -16.04 -5.22
N ARG A 299 24.46 -17.18 -4.87
CA ARG A 299 24.67 -18.31 -5.80
C ARG A 299 23.78 -19.54 -5.59
N ASN A 300 22.94 -19.54 -4.56
CA ASN A 300 21.85 -20.53 -4.38
C ASN A 300 20.49 -19.82 -4.40
N LEU A 301 20.27 -18.97 -5.41
CA LEU A 301 18.97 -18.34 -5.63
C LEU A 301 17.97 -19.40 -6.09
N THR A 302 17.12 -19.79 -5.15
CA THR A 302 15.80 -20.40 -5.35
C THR A 302 15.77 -21.84 -5.90
N SER A 303 14.99 -22.68 -5.24
CA SER A 303 14.40 -23.83 -5.93
C SER A 303 13.38 -23.26 -6.91
N CYS A 304 13.62 -23.37 -8.22
CA CYS A 304 12.68 -22.92 -9.27
C CYS A 304 11.23 -23.43 -9.03
N GLY A 305 11.08 -24.58 -8.35
CA GLY A 305 9.78 -25.12 -7.94
C GLY A 305 9.06 -24.29 -6.88
N ARG A 306 9.77 -23.75 -5.87
CA ARG A 306 9.18 -22.91 -4.81
C ARG A 306 8.65 -21.60 -5.36
N LEU A 307 9.44 -20.95 -6.21
CA LEU A 307 9.02 -19.70 -6.82
C LEU A 307 7.78 -19.91 -7.71
N ARG A 308 7.77 -20.98 -8.51
CA ARG A 308 6.59 -21.36 -9.29
C ARG A 308 5.35 -21.58 -8.40
N ALA A 309 5.50 -22.20 -7.23
CA ALA A 309 4.40 -22.40 -6.29
C ALA A 309 3.84 -21.07 -5.77
N LEU A 310 4.72 -20.13 -5.39
CA LEU A 310 4.32 -18.78 -4.96
C LEU A 310 3.62 -17.99 -6.06
N MET A 311 4.15 -18.03 -7.28
CA MET A 311 3.51 -17.38 -8.44
C MET A 311 2.14 -17.98 -8.73
N THR A 312 2.02 -19.30 -8.70
CA THR A 312 0.74 -20.00 -8.92
C THR A 312 -0.26 -19.62 -7.83
N LYS A 313 0.19 -19.52 -6.58
CA LYS A 313 -0.64 -19.08 -5.44
C LYS A 313 -1.19 -17.68 -5.66
N ASN A 314 -0.32 -16.71 -5.94
CA ASN A 314 -0.72 -15.32 -6.16
C ASN A 314 -1.66 -15.19 -7.37
N THR A 315 -1.38 -15.91 -8.46
CA THR A 315 -2.22 -15.91 -9.66
C THR A 315 -3.62 -16.46 -9.38
N LEU A 316 -3.72 -17.61 -8.69
CA LEU A 316 -5.01 -18.21 -8.34
C LEU A 316 -5.85 -17.28 -7.46
N ARG A 317 -5.22 -16.62 -6.48
CA ARG A 317 -5.88 -15.67 -5.59
C ARG A 317 -6.43 -14.47 -6.37
N LEU A 318 -5.65 -13.96 -7.33
CA LEU A 318 -6.06 -12.86 -8.19
C LEU A 318 -7.24 -13.23 -9.10
N VAL A 319 -7.15 -14.37 -9.81
CA VAL A 319 -8.16 -14.79 -10.80
C VAL A 319 -9.48 -15.17 -10.15
N ARG A 320 -9.47 -15.70 -8.92
CA ARG A 320 -10.70 -16.06 -8.20
C ARG A 320 -11.41 -14.87 -7.57
N ASN A 321 -10.70 -13.77 -7.34
CA ASN A 321 -11.31 -12.52 -6.91
C ASN A 321 -11.70 -11.66 -8.12
N ILE A 322 -12.65 -12.15 -8.94
CA ILE A 322 -13.07 -11.47 -10.18
C ILE A 322 -13.60 -10.07 -9.88
N ALA A 323 -14.40 -9.91 -8.82
CA ALA A 323 -14.93 -8.61 -8.44
C ALA A 323 -13.81 -7.62 -8.09
N GLY A 324 -12.83 -8.06 -7.30
CA GLY A 324 -11.64 -7.26 -7.01
C GLY A 324 -10.82 -6.94 -8.26
N LEU A 325 -10.64 -7.90 -9.17
CA LEU A 325 -9.90 -7.72 -10.42
C LEU A 325 -10.58 -6.70 -11.35
N LEU A 326 -11.89 -6.81 -11.54
CA LEU A 326 -12.67 -5.85 -12.33
C LEU A 326 -12.59 -4.45 -11.71
N PHE A 327 -12.71 -4.34 -10.39
CA PHE A 327 -12.57 -3.06 -9.69
C PHE A 327 -11.16 -2.48 -9.87
N MET A 328 -10.11 -3.31 -9.78
CA MET A 328 -8.73 -2.88 -10.00
C MET A 328 -8.50 -2.28 -11.40
N PHE A 329 -9.12 -2.81 -12.45
CA PHE A 329 -9.00 -2.25 -13.79
C PHE A 329 -9.95 -1.08 -14.05
N ALA A 330 -11.15 -1.11 -13.47
CA ALA A 330 -12.13 -0.04 -13.63
C ALA A 330 -11.72 1.25 -12.91
N LEU A 331 -11.13 1.15 -11.71
CA LEU A 331 -10.79 2.31 -10.89
C LEU A 331 -9.86 3.33 -11.58
N PRO A 332 -8.71 2.95 -12.18
CA PRO A 332 -7.88 3.90 -12.91
C PRO A 332 -8.62 4.54 -14.10
N VAL A 333 -9.47 3.79 -14.81
CA VAL A 333 -10.29 4.35 -15.91
C VAL A 333 -11.27 5.38 -15.38
N ILE A 334 -11.99 5.07 -14.30
CA ILE A 334 -12.93 6.01 -13.67
C ILE A 334 -12.20 7.28 -13.25
N GLN A 335 -11.01 7.15 -12.65
CA GLN A 335 -10.20 8.30 -12.23
C GLN A 335 -9.73 9.15 -13.42
N VAL A 336 -9.29 8.52 -14.51
CA VAL A 336 -8.91 9.22 -15.75
C VAL A 336 -10.10 9.93 -16.38
N VAL A 337 -11.24 9.25 -16.50
CA VAL A 337 -12.48 9.81 -17.06
C VAL A 337 -12.93 11.01 -16.24
N LEU A 338 -12.96 10.89 -14.91
CA LEU A 338 -13.32 11.99 -14.02
C LEU A 338 -12.33 13.15 -14.14
N PHE A 339 -11.03 12.87 -14.24
CA PHE A 339 -10.02 13.90 -14.45
C PHE A 339 -10.26 14.65 -15.77
N CYS A 340 -10.39 13.95 -16.90
CA CYS A 340 -10.55 14.59 -18.21
C CYS A 340 -11.88 15.35 -18.35
N ILE A 341 -12.95 14.92 -17.67
CA ILE A 341 -14.25 15.64 -17.68
C ILE A 341 -14.22 16.85 -16.76
N CYS A 342 -13.60 16.74 -15.58
CA CYS A 342 -13.66 17.78 -14.56
C CYS A 342 -12.54 18.83 -14.69
N ILE A 343 -11.40 18.49 -15.27
CA ILE A 343 -10.20 19.34 -15.27
C ILE A 343 -9.80 19.72 -16.70
N GLY A 344 -9.64 21.03 -16.89
CA GLY A 344 -8.80 21.61 -17.94
C GLY A 344 -9.46 21.91 -19.29
N GLY A 345 -10.80 21.80 -19.38
CA GLY A 345 -11.54 22.50 -20.42
C GLY A 345 -11.52 24.02 -20.22
N ASN A 346 -11.58 24.77 -21.32
CA ASN A 346 -11.71 26.24 -21.25
C ASN A 346 -13.04 26.63 -20.59
N PRO A 347 -13.06 27.63 -19.69
CA PRO A 347 -14.31 28.18 -19.16
C PRO A 347 -15.26 28.60 -20.28
N ARG A 348 -16.54 28.26 -20.13
CA ARG A 348 -17.61 28.60 -21.07
C ARG A 348 -18.71 29.34 -20.34
N ASP A 349 -19.50 30.09 -21.09
CA ASP A 349 -20.70 30.77 -20.60
C ASP A 349 -20.42 31.71 -19.40
N LEU A 350 -19.30 32.43 -19.44
CA LEU A 350 -18.96 33.42 -18.42
C LEU A 350 -19.76 34.70 -18.66
N THR A 351 -20.72 34.99 -17.79
CA THR A 351 -21.50 36.22 -17.87
C THR A 351 -20.63 37.45 -17.58
N ILE A 352 -20.63 38.41 -18.51
CA ILE A 352 -20.00 39.71 -18.37
C ILE A 352 -21.10 40.78 -18.42
N ALA A 353 -21.15 41.62 -17.39
CA ALA A 353 -22.02 42.78 -17.36
C ALA A 353 -21.39 43.89 -18.20
N VAL A 354 -22.14 44.45 -19.14
CA VAL A 354 -21.69 45.49 -20.06
C VAL A 354 -22.51 46.75 -19.84
N MET A 355 -21.82 47.85 -19.57
CA MET A 355 -22.38 49.19 -19.48
C MET A 355 -21.72 50.07 -20.53
N ASN A 356 -22.41 50.28 -21.65
CA ASN A 356 -21.89 51.09 -22.73
C ASN A 356 -22.67 52.41 -22.84
N LYS A 357 -22.01 53.53 -22.49
CA LYS A 357 -22.60 54.88 -22.54
C LYS A 357 -22.52 55.55 -23.91
N GLU A 358 -21.86 54.92 -24.89
CA GLU A 358 -21.77 55.45 -26.25
C GLU A 358 -23.02 55.11 -27.08
N VAL A 359 -23.60 53.93 -26.87
CA VAL A 359 -24.76 53.43 -27.62
C VAL A 359 -25.93 53.19 -26.65
N ASN A 360 -27.15 53.59 -27.03
CA ASN A 360 -28.32 53.45 -26.15
C ASN A 360 -29.03 52.09 -26.37
N TYR A 361 -28.78 51.14 -25.49
CA TYR A 361 -29.31 49.76 -25.56
C TYR A 361 -30.74 49.61 -25.05
N THR A 362 -31.38 50.67 -24.56
CA THR A 362 -32.74 50.60 -23.97
C THR A 362 -33.86 50.33 -24.98
N ASN A 363 -33.62 50.51 -26.28
CA ASN A 363 -34.63 50.35 -27.35
C ASN A 363 -34.14 49.59 -28.59
N LEU A 364 -32.88 49.14 -28.65
CA LEU A 364 -32.30 48.50 -29.82
C LEU A 364 -31.80 47.11 -29.43
N THR A 365 -32.53 46.09 -29.90
CA THR A 365 -31.93 44.79 -30.12
C THR A 365 -30.74 44.98 -31.06
N TYR A 366 -29.65 44.26 -30.76
CA TYR A 366 -28.40 43.90 -31.47
C TYR A 366 -28.13 44.26 -32.96
N LEU A 367 -29.00 44.96 -33.68
CA LEU A 367 -29.11 44.89 -35.14
C LEU A 367 -28.35 45.96 -35.92
N ASP A 368 -27.73 46.95 -35.26
CA ASP A 368 -27.10 48.10 -35.95
C ASP A 368 -25.63 48.34 -35.53
N CYS A 369 -24.96 47.33 -34.98
CA CYS A 369 -23.53 47.41 -34.75
C CYS A 369 -22.77 47.15 -36.05
N PRO A 370 -21.82 48.03 -36.43
CA PRO A 370 -21.12 47.89 -37.70
C PRO A 370 -20.30 46.60 -37.68
N SER A 371 -20.28 45.87 -38.80
CA SER A 371 -19.50 44.63 -38.90
C SER A 371 -18.00 44.86 -39.15
N ARG A 372 -17.62 46.06 -39.62
CA ARG A 372 -16.25 46.48 -39.94
C ARG A 372 -16.07 47.99 -39.84
N ALA A 373 -14.82 48.44 -39.70
CA ALA A 373 -14.49 49.85 -39.80
C ALA A 373 -14.56 50.33 -41.26
N LYS A 374 -15.23 51.46 -41.52
CA LYS A 374 -15.32 52.02 -42.88
C LYS A 374 -14.17 53.00 -43.11
N CYS A 375 -13.23 52.59 -43.95
CA CYS A 375 -12.10 53.40 -44.36
C CYS A 375 -11.99 53.41 -45.88
N TYR A 376 -11.89 54.60 -46.47
CA TYR A 376 -11.81 54.77 -47.93
C TYR A 376 -10.81 55.86 -48.30
N LEU A 377 -10.30 55.77 -49.53
CA LEU A 377 -9.36 56.74 -50.08
C LEU A 377 -10.13 57.80 -50.86
N VAL A 378 -10.13 59.04 -50.39
CA VAL A 378 -10.59 60.21 -51.15
C VAL A 378 -9.36 60.94 -51.66
N ASN A 379 -9.19 61.02 -52.99
CA ASN A 379 -8.06 61.70 -53.64
C ASN A 379 -6.66 61.24 -53.14
N GLY A 380 -6.52 59.95 -52.81
CA GLY A 380 -5.25 59.40 -52.29
C GLY A 380 -4.99 59.68 -50.81
N THR A 381 -5.90 60.37 -50.11
CA THR A 381 -5.86 60.55 -48.65
C THR A 381 -6.79 59.57 -47.95
N PRO A 382 -6.33 58.83 -46.93
CA PRO A 382 -7.18 57.93 -46.15
C PRO A 382 -8.18 58.75 -45.33
N THR A 383 -9.46 58.49 -45.56
CA THR A 383 -10.60 59.06 -44.84
C THR A 383 -11.20 57.97 -43.97
N TYR A 384 -11.39 58.29 -42.69
CA TYR A 384 -11.82 57.34 -41.66
C TYR A 384 -13.25 57.71 -41.23
N GLU A 385 -14.22 56.85 -41.53
CA GLU A 385 -15.61 57.00 -41.12
C GLU A 385 -15.94 55.86 -40.15
N MET A 386 -15.38 55.99 -38.93
CA MET A 386 -15.57 55.00 -37.87
C MET A 386 -16.72 55.44 -36.97
N GLU A 387 -17.70 54.56 -36.79
CA GLU A 387 -18.86 54.76 -35.92
C GLU A 387 -18.98 53.56 -35.00
N ASN A 388 -19.47 53.76 -33.77
CA ASN A 388 -19.81 52.71 -32.80
C ASN A 388 -18.72 51.63 -32.63
N LEU A 389 -17.46 52.03 -32.48
CA LEU A 389 -16.33 51.13 -32.24
C LEU A 389 -16.47 50.35 -30.94
N SER A 390 -17.13 50.92 -29.91
CA SER A 390 -17.45 50.19 -28.68
C SER A 390 -18.30 48.95 -28.95
N CYS A 391 -19.35 49.07 -29.78
CA CYS A 391 -20.18 47.92 -30.10
C CYS A 391 -19.50 46.95 -31.07
N LEU A 392 -18.72 47.44 -32.04
CA LEU A 392 -17.92 46.55 -32.90
C LEU A 392 -16.94 45.70 -32.07
N TYR A 393 -16.32 46.24 -31.01
CA TYR A 393 -15.48 45.43 -30.13
C TYR A 393 -16.29 44.36 -29.39
N LEU A 394 -17.51 44.66 -28.94
CA LEU A 394 -18.38 43.67 -28.30
C LEU A 394 -18.73 42.49 -29.22
N THR A 395 -18.77 42.67 -30.54
CA THR A 395 -18.99 41.53 -31.47
C THR A 395 -17.82 40.55 -31.50
N TYR A 396 -16.58 41.01 -31.27
CA TYR A 396 -15.42 40.11 -31.11
C TYR A 396 -15.51 39.28 -29.82
N LEU A 397 -16.21 39.78 -28.81
CA LEU A 397 -16.44 39.05 -27.57
C LEU A 397 -17.59 38.04 -27.66
N GLU A 398 -18.47 38.15 -28.66
CA GLU A 398 -19.56 37.20 -28.89
C GLU A 398 -19.17 35.96 -29.70
N ASP A 399 -18.14 36.05 -30.54
CA ASP A 399 -17.79 35.01 -31.52
C ASP A 399 -17.11 33.78 -30.87
N GLY A 400 -17.14 33.64 -29.54
CA GLY A 400 -16.62 32.48 -28.85
C GLY A 400 -17.48 32.06 -27.66
N ASP A 401 -17.63 30.74 -27.47
CA ASP A 401 -18.37 30.05 -26.38
C ASP A 401 -17.96 30.45 -24.93
N THR A 402 -17.14 31.48 -24.75
CA THR A 402 -16.59 31.91 -23.46
C THR A 402 -17.42 32.99 -22.78
N PHE A 403 -17.99 33.96 -23.49
CA PHE A 403 -18.65 35.12 -22.86
C PHE A 403 -20.13 35.21 -23.17
N MET A 404 -20.95 35.46 -22.14
CA MET A 404 -22.35 35.87 -22.29
C MET A 404 -22.47 37.34 -21.87
N GLN A 405 -22.96 38.20 -22.75
CA GLN A 405 -23.02 39.64 -22.48
C GLN A 405 -24.41 40.02 -21.95
N GLU A 406 -24.45 40.67 -20.79
CA GLU A 406 -25.67 41.24 -20.22
C GLU A 406 -25.55 42.74 -20.08
N PHE A 407 -26.52 43.49 -20.60
CA PHE A 407 -26.45 44.95 -20.63
C PHE A 407 -27.16 45.57 -19.44
N TYR A 408 -26.49 46.52 -18.78
CA TYR A 408 -26.99 47.22 -17.60
C TYR A 408 -27.10 48.73 -17.89
N PRO A 409 -28.07 49.44 -17.29
CA PRO A 409 -28.30 50.87 -17.55
C PRO A 409 -27.40 51.80 -16.73
N ASP A 410 -26.88 51.33 -15.59
CA ASP A 410 -26.10 52.13 -14.64
C ASP A 410 -24.86 51.38 -14.18
N VAL A 411 -23.78 52.11 -13.90
CA VAL A 411 -22.52 51.55 -13.39
C VAL A 411 -22.73 50.86 -12.03
N ASP A 412 -23.56 51.43 -11.16
CA ASP A 412 -23.88 50.82 -9.87
C ASP A 412 -24.61 49.48 -10.03
N SER A 413 -25.55 49.38 -10.99
CA SER A 413 -26.24 48.12 -11.28
C SER A 413 -25.31 47.06 -11.90
N CYS A 414 -24.35 47.49 -12.71
CA CYS A 414 -23.30 46.63 -13.28
C CYS A 414 -22.37 46.11 -12.18
N HIS A 415 -21.97 46.97 -11.23
CA HIS A 415 -21.21 46.54 -10.05
C HIS A 415 -22.01 45.64 -9.12
N GLU A 416 -23.30 45.91 -8.95
CA GLU A 416 -24.19 45.09 -8.11
C GLU A 416 -24.37 43.69 -8.71
N ALA A 417 -24.43 43.57 -10.05
CA ALA A 417 -24.42 42.28 -10.74
C ALA A 417 -23.16 41.46 -10.42
N VAL A 418 -21.99 42.10 -10.42
CA VAL A 418 -20.72 41.44 -10.02
C VAL A 418 -20.74 41.08 -8.54
N ARG A 419 -21.17 42.00 -7.66
CA ARG A 419 -21.22 41.75 -6.20
C ARG A 419 -22.19 40.64 -5.81
N ASN A 420 -23.29 40.49 -6.54
CA ASN A 420 -24.30 39.46 -6.29
C ASN A 420 -23.97 38.13 -7.01
N GLY A 421 -22.86 38.08 -7.76
CA GLY A 421 -22.40 36.89 -8.48
C GLY A 421 -23.21 36.53 -9.73
N SER A 422 -23.98 37.48 -10.29
CA SER A 422 -24.67 37.28 -11.58
C SER A 422 -23.78 37.53 -12.79
N ALA A 423 -22.66 38.26 -12.62
CA ALA A 423 -21.63 38.46 -13.62
C ALA A 423 -20.22 38.31 -13.02
N TRP A 424 -19.26 37.86 -13.82
CA TRP A 424 -17.85 37.72 -13.42
C TRP A 424 -17.04 39.00 -13.58
N GLY A 425 -17.56 39.97 -14.32
CA GLY A 425 -16.94 41.27 -14.48
C GLY A 425 -17.90 42.29 -15.06
N CYS A 426 -17.58 43.56 -14.85
CA CYS A 426 -18.29 44.72 -15.38
C CYS A 426 -17.36 45.45 -16.37
N LEU A 427 -17.79 45.56 -17.62
CA LEU A 427 -17.16 46.35 -18.68
C LEU A 427 -17.88 47.69 -18.80
N TYR A 428 -17.12 48.77 -18.82
CA TYR A 428 -17.64 50.11 -18.96
C TYR A 428 -16.98 50.85 -20.11
N PHE A 429 -17.82 51.33 -21.03
CA PHE A 429 -17.41 52.20 -22.13
C PHE A 429 -17.84 53.63 -21.85
N ASN A 430 -16.88 54.54 -21.93
CA ASN A 430 -17.12 55.98 -21.77
C ASN A 430 -18.00 56.57 -22.88
N PRO A 431 -18.72 57.67 -22.62
CA PRO A 431 -19.39 58.40 -23.68
C PRO A 431 -18.37 58.93 -24.70
N ASN A 432 -18.71 58.95 -25.99
CA ASN A 432 -17.81 59.36 -27.08
C ASN A 432 -16.52 58.52 -27.24
N PHE A 433 -16.53 57.26 -26.78
CA PHE A 433 -15.39 56.35 -26.86
C PHE A 433 -14.78 56.24 -28.27
N THR A 434 -15.59 56.10 -29.32
CA THR A 434 -15.16 56.00 -30.73
C THR A 434 -14.36 57.23 -31.15
N ASN A 435 -14.86 58.43 -30.87
CA ASN A 435 -14.18 59.68 -31.24
C ASN A 435 -12.85 59.82 -30.50
N ALA A 436 -12.82 59.52 -29.21
CA ALA A 436 -11.62 59.57 -28.40
C ALA A 436 -10.57 58.53 -28.86
N LEU A 437 -11.00 57.32 -29.18
CA LEU A 437 -10.13 56.25 -29.70
C LEU A 437 -9.56 56.62 -31.08
N VAL A 438 -10.37 57.19 -31.98
CA VAL A 438 -9.91 57.68 -33.29
C VAL A 438 -8.94 58.84 -33.14
N GLU A 439 -9.17 59.77 -32.22
CA GLU A 439 -8.23 60.85 -31.93
C GLU A 439 -6.90 60.31 -31.37
N ARG A 440 -6.97 59.32 -30.47
CA ARG A 440 -5.81 58.60 -29.93
C ARG A 440 -5.00 57.91 -31.03
N MET A 441 -5.65 57.31 -32.03
CA MET A 441 -4.98 56.71 -33.19
C MET A 441 -4.33 57.75 -34.12
N LYS A 442 -4.96 58.92 -34.31
CA LYS A 442 -4.47 59.97 -35.23
C LYS A 442 -3.33 60.81 -34.64
N LYS A 443 -3.38 61.10 -33.33
CA LYS A 443 -2.44 62.02 -32.67
C LYS A 443 -1.61 61.26 -31.64
N PHE A 444 -0.48 60.69 -32.05
CA PHE A 444 0.35 59.89 -31.14
C PHE A 444 1.20 60.70 -30.15
N ILE A 445 1.54 61.97 -30.46
CA ILE A 445 2.61 62.72 -29.78
C ILE A 445 2.10 63.78 -28.78
N ALA A 446 0.88 64.31 -28.95
CA ALA A 446 0.35 65.41 -28.14
C ALA A 446 -1.15 65.23 -27.86
N LEU A 447 -1.49 64.26 -27.02
CA LEU A 447 -2.85 64.00 -26.55
C LEU A 447 -3.11 64.70 -25.21
N ARG A 448 -4.36 65.11 -25.01
CA ARG A 448 -4.84 65.58 -23.70
C ARG A 448 -5.23 64.36 -22.85
N GLU A 449 -5.03 64.43 -21.54
CA GLU A 449 -5.40 63.35 -20.60
C GLU A 449 -6.89 62.99 -20.71
N GLU A 450 -7.77 63.97 -20.92
CA GLU A 450 -9.21 63.75 -21.15
C GLU A 450 -9.51 62.79 -22.31
N VAL A 451 -8.71 62.81 -23.38
CA VAL A 451 -8.88 61.91 -24.54
C VAL A 451 -8.42 60.50 -24.20
N LEU A 452 -7.41 60.36 -23.32
CA LEU A 452 -6.96 59.06 -22.84
C LEU A 452 -8.07 58.42 -22.00
N ASP A 453 -8.59 59.13 -21.00
CA ASP A 453 -9.64 58.65 -20.11
C ASP A 453 -10.91 58.24 -20.89
N LEU A 454 -11.35 59.05 -21.86
CA LEU A 454 -12.52 58.74 -22.69
C LEU A 454 -12.31 57.56 -23.65
N SER A 455 -11.06 57.24 -24.00
CA SER A 455 -10.70 56.12 -24.87
C SER A 455 -10.43 54.81 -24.12
N GLU A 456 -10.57 54.81 -22.79
CA GLU A 456 -10.37 53.61 -21.96
C GLU A 456 -11.66 52.77 -21.86
N ILE A 457 -11.48 51.46 -21.93
CA ILE A 457 -12.48 50.48 -21.51
C ILE A 457 -12.14 50.12 -20.07
N GLN A 458 -13.02 50.48 -19.14
CA GLN A 458 -12.80 50.20 -17.73
C GLN A 458 -13.40 48.83 -17.40
N VAL A 459 -12.63 48.00 -16.70
CA VAL A 459 -12.99 46.62 -16.38
C VAL A 459 -12.84 46.40 -14.89
N TRP A 460 -13.89 45.89 -14.25
CA TRP A 460 -13.86 45.44 -12.86
C TRP A 460 -14.23 43.96 -12.81
N LEU A 461 -13.29 43.11 -12.39
CA LEU A 461 -13.46 41.65 -12.32
C LEU A 461 -13.73 41.19 -10.88
N ASP A 462 -14.44 40.08 -10.74
CA ASP A 462 -14.58 39.37 -9.46
C ASP A 462 -13.39 38.45 -9.19
N MET A 463 -12.42 39.00 -8.44
CA MET A 463 -11.19 38.30 -8.05
C MET A 463 -11.38 37.08 -7.12
N SER A 464 -12.61 36.66 -6.84
CA SER A 464 -12.92 35.47 -6.02
C SER A 464 -12.50 34.16 -6.71
N ASN A 465 -12.38 34.13 -8.04
CA ASN A 465 -11.88 32.98 -8.79
C ASN A 465 -10.80 33.35 -9.80
N GLN A 466 -9.55 33.30 -9.34
CA GLN A 466 -8.36 33.67 -10.10
C GLN A 466 -8.26 33.02 -11.49
N GLN A 467 -8.72 31.77 -11.68
CA GLN A 467 -8.64 31.11 -12.99
C GLN A 467 -9.63 31.70 -14.00
N ILE A 468 -10.82 32.05 -13.54
CA ILE A 468 -11.82 32.73 -14.36
C ILE A 468 -11.31 34.13 -14.72
N ASP A 469 -10.77 34.87 -13.75
CA ASP A 469 -10.28 36.23 -13.97
C ASP A 469 -9.14 36.29 -14.96
N LEU A 470 -8.12 35.44 -14.79
CA LEU A 470 -7.00 35.36 -15.72
C LEU A 470 -7.45 34.98 -17.14
N THR A 471 -8.50 34.15 -17.24
CA THR A 471 -9.11 33.81 -18.53
C THR A 471 -9.81 35.02 -19.14
N ILE A 472 -10.59 35.77 -18.35
CA ILE A 472 -11.28 36.98 -18.80
C ILE A 472 -10.26 38.04 -19.24
N GLU A 473 -9.27 38.35 -18.40
CA GLU A 473 -8.22 39.35 -18.67
C GLU A 473 -7.45 39.02 -19.94
N ARG A 474 -6.97 37.76 -20.08
CA ARG A 474 -6.26 37.29 -21.27
C ARG A 474 -7.13 37.42 -22.51
N LYS A 475 -8.40 36.98 -22.45
CA LYS A 475 -9.28 36.96 -23.63
C LYS A 475 -9.72 38.36 -24.04
N LEU A 476 -10.04 39.25 -23.10
CA LEU A 476 -10.31 40.67 -23.38
C LEU A 476 -9.10 41.33 -24.07
N GLY A 477 -7.88 41.11 -23.56
CA GLY A 477 -6.67 41.66 -24.18
C GLY A 477 -6.39 41.10 -25.58
N LEU A 478 -6.58 39.79 -25.76
CA LEU A 478 -6.39 39.11 -27.05
C LEU A 478 -7.39 39.62 -28.09
N GLU A 479 -8.68 39.64 -27.77
CA GLU A 479 -9.72 40.07 -28.70
C GLU A 479 -9.63 41.56 -29.01
N PHE A 480 -9.20 42.40 -28.05
CA PHE A 480 -8.94 43.81 -28.33
C PHE A 480 -7.79 43.98 -29.31
N THR A 481 -6.76 43.13 -29.23
CA THR A 481 -5.64 43.12 -30.17
C THR A 481 -6.12 42.70 -31.57
N ASN A 482 -6.96 41.67 -31.68
CA ASN A 482 -7.56 41.23 -32.95
C ASN A 482 -8.40 42.35 -33.58
N PHE A 483 -9.30 42.95 -32.78
CA PHE A 483 -10.12 44.11 -33.14
C PHE A 483 -9.26 45.26 -33.69
N ALA A 484 -8.20 45.64 -32.97
CA ALA A 484 -7.32 46.73 -33.39
C ALA A 484 -6.54 46.40 -34.68
N VAL A 485 -6.07 45.16 -34.82
CA VAL A 485 -5.36 44.69 -36.03
C VAL A 485 -6.27 44.75 -37.25
N ASP A 486 -7.52 44.31 -37.13
CA ASP A 486 -8.46 44.29 -38.24
C ASP A 486 -8.93 45.70 -38.62
N ILE A 487 -9.11 46.62 -37.65
CA ILE A 487 -9.31 48.04 -37.95
C ILE A 487 -8.15 48.62 -38.77
N LEU A 488 -6.90 48.35 -38.39
CA LEU A 488 -5.75 48.86 -39.13
C LEU A 488 -5.69 48.31 -40.55
N LYS A 489 -5.97 47.01 -40.73
CA LYS A 489 -6.06 46.38 -42.07
C LYS A 489 -7.15 47.02 -42.92
N ASP A 490 -8.35 47.18 -42.38
CA ASP A 490 -9.48 47.81 -43.06
C ASP A 490 -9.15 49.26 -43.47
N CYS A 491 -8.28 49.93 -42.72
CA CYS A 491 -7.83 51.30 -42.99
C CYS A 491 -6.49 51.41 -43.72
N PHE A 492 -6.02 50.32 -44.34
CA PHE A 492 -4.77 50.27 -45.12
C PHE A 492 -3.51 50.65 -44.34
N VAL A 493 -3.55 50.51 -43.01
CA VAL A 493 -2.42 50.74 -42.11
C VAL A 493 -1.75 49.41 -41.80
N ASN A 494 -0.42 49.40 -41.73
CA ASN A 494 0.31 48.19 -41.39
C ASN A 494 0.01 47.79 -39.93
N PRO A 495 -0.54 46.59 -39.66
CA PRO A 495 -0.92 46.17 -38.31
C PRO A 495 0.28 45.98 -37.37
N HIS A 496 1.51 45.87 -37.89
CA HIS A 496 2.72 45.77 -37.07
C HIS A 496 3.04 47.03 -36.24
N ILE A 497 2.32 48.15 -36.46
CA ILE A 497 2.50 49.38 -35.69
C ILE A 497 2.03 49.25 -34.23
N ILE A 498 0.98 48.47 -34.00
CA ILE A 498 0.37 48.28 -32.66
C ILE A 498 0.77 46.97 -31.99
N MET A 499 1.31 46.01 -32.76
CA MET A 499 1.79 44.76 -32.20
C MET A 499 3.04 45.02 -31.34
N PRO A 500 3.13 44.43 -30.13
CA PRO A 500 4.35 44.50 -29.33
C PRO A 500 5.56 43.98 -30.13
N PRO A 501 6.76 44.59 -30.01
CA PRO A 501 7.97 44.15 -30.72
C PRO A 501 8.57 42.86 -30.12
N VAL A 502 7.74 42.00 -29.54
CA VAL A 502 8.08 40.69 -28.99
C VAL A 502 7.27 39.66 -29.77
N VAL A 503 7.95 38.93 -30.66
CA VAL A 503 7.31 37.91 -31.51
C VAL A 503 7.55 36.54 -30.90
N PHE A 504 6.47 35.89 -30.48
CA PHE A 504 6.51 34.50 -30.08
C PHE A 504 6.42 33.61 -31.32
N HIS A 505 7.45 32.80 -31.55
CA HIS A 505 7.44 31.76 -32.57
C HIS A 505 6.76 30.50 -32.05
N LYS A 506 6.52 29.54 -32.95
CA LYS A 506 5.94 28.24 -32.59
C LYS A 506 6.72 27.60 -31.43
N PRO A 507 6.02 27.08 -30.41
CA PRO A 507 6.67 26.49 -29.25
C PRO A 507 7.51 25.28 -29.64
N ILE A 508 8.63 25.08 -28.94
CA ILE A 508 9.50 23.91 -29.13
C ILE A 508 8.78 22.63 -28.64
N TYR A 509 8.01 22.76 -27.56
CA TYR A 509 7.22 21.69 -26.96
C TYR A 509 5.83 22.21 -26.60
N GLY A 510 4.80 21.38 -26.83
CA GLY A 510 3.40 21.72 -26.57
C GLY A 510 2.70 22.38 -27.76
N LEU A 511 1.39 22.57 -27.62
CA LEU A 511 0.55 23.28 -28.58
C LEU A 511 0.77 24.80 -28.47
N GLU A 512 0.40 25.53 -29.53
CA GLU A 512 0.35 27.00 -29.52
C GLU A 512 -0.69 27.51 -28.50
N GLU A 513 -1.80 26.78 -28.33
CA GLU A 513 -2.83 27.03 -27.33
C GLU A 513 -3.08 25.75 -26.51
N PRO A 514 -2.25 25.46 -25.49
CA PRO A 514 -2.39 24.24 -24.71
C PRO A 514 -3.60 24.30 -23.77
N SER A 515 -4.33 23.20 -23.65
CA SER A 515 -5.30 23.03 -22.58
C SER A 515 -4.61 22.69 -21.26
N PHE A 516 -5.24 23.01 -20.14
CA PHE A 516 -4.69 22.60 -18.84
C PHE A 516 -4.75 21.07 -18.66
N THR A 517 -5.67 20.40 -19.35
CA THR A 517 -5.76 18.93 -19.37
C THR A 517 -4.49 18.33 -19.96
N ASP A 518 -3.99 18.84 -21.09
CA ASP A 518 -2.78 18.32 -21.74
C ASP A 518 -1.54 18.46 -20.85
N PHE A 519 -1.45 19.57 -20.12
CA PHE A 519 -0.38 19.79 -19.15
C PHE A 519 -0.45 18.80 -17.97
N SER A 520 -1.62 18.67 -17.34
CA SER A 520 -1.77 17.93 -16.08
C SER A 520 -2.00 16.42 -16.25
N ALA A 521 -2.38 15.95 -17.44
CA ALA A 521 -2.68 14.55 -17.72
C ALA A 521 -1.53 13.58 -17.36
N SER A 522 -0.30 13.94 -17.73
CA SER A 522 0.89 13.11 -17.49
C SER A 522 1.12 12.87 -15.99
N GLY A 523 1.00 13.92 -15.19
CA GLY A 523 1.13 13.87 -13.74
C GLY A 523 0.00 13.09 -13.07
N THR A 524 -1.24 13.33 -13.49
CA THR A 524 -2.40 12.60 -12.96
C THR A 524 -2.28 11.10 -13.24
N LEU A 525 -1.83 10.71 -14.44
CA LEU A 525 -1.58 9.31 -14.76
C LEU A 525 -0.52 8.69 -13.82
N LEU A 526 0.60 9.38 -13.60
CA LEU A 526 1.67 8.89 -12.73
C LEU A 526 1.22 8.75 -11.27
N THR A 527 0.44 9.70 -10.77
CA THR A 527 -0.09 9.66 -9.39
C THR A 527 -1.10 8.53 -9.21
N ILE A 528 -2.03 8.35 -10.16
CA ILE A 528 -2.98 7.22 -10.16
C ILE A 528 -2.23 5.88 -10.09
N VAL A 529 -1.30 5.65 -11.03
CA VAL A 529 -0.54 4.40 -11.12
C VAL A 529 0.29 4.15 -9.86
N PHE A 530 0.93 5.19 -9.31
CA PHE A 530 1.69 5.10 -8.07
C PHE A 530 0.81 4.64 -6.89
N PHE A 531 -0.30 5.33 -6.62
CA PHE A 531 -1.12 5.06 -5.43
C PHE A 531 -1.94 3.79 -5.51
N LEU A 532 -2.34 3.36 -6.73
CA LEU A 532 -2.92 2.04 -6.94
C LEU A 532 -1.91 0.94 -6.60
N ALA A 533 -0.66 1.08 -7.04
CA ALA A 533 0.40 0.12 -6.72
C ALA A 533 0.69 0.06 -5.20
N VAL A 534 0.75 1.20 -4.52
CA VAL A 534 0.92 1.30 -3.06
C VAL A 534 -0.19 0.55 -2.31
N SER A 535 -1.44 0.87 -2.65
CA SER A 535 -2.61 0.36 -1.92
C SER A 535 -2.75 -1.17 -2.06
N LEU A 536 -2.56 -1.69 -3.27
CA LEU A 536 -2.70 -3.12 -3.56
C LEU A 536 -1.59 -3.95 -2.90
N THR A 537 -0.34 -3.47 -2.95
CA THR A 537 0.79 -4.16 -2.32
C THR A 537 0.74 -4.13 -0.80
N ALA A 538 0.43 -2.96 -0.21
CA ALA A 538 0.33 -2.83 1.23
C ALA A 538 -0.79 -3.72 1.80
N SER A 539 -1.98 -3.70 1.18
CA SER A 539 -3.11 -4.52 1.62
C SER A 539 -2.78 -6.01 1.51
N SER A 540 -2.32 -6.50 0.35
CA SER A 540 -2.04 -7.93 0.15
C SER A 540 -1.00 -8.48 1.15
N MET A 541 0.05 -7.70 1.42
CA MET A 541 1.11 -8.10 2.35
C MET A 541 0.65 -8.10 3.81
N ILE A 542 -0.19 -7.13 4.20
CA ILE A 542 -0.76 -7.09 5.56
C ILE A 542 -1.71 -8.26 5.77
N THR A 543 -2.60 -8.55 4.81
CA THR A 543 -3.51 -9.71 4.91
C THR A 543 -2.76 -11.03 5.07
N GLU A 544 -1.67 -11.25 4.30
CA GLU A 544 -0.86 -12.48 4.46
C GLU A 544 -0.19 -12.59 5.83
N ARG A 545 0.13 -11.46 6.47
CA ARG A 545 0.70 -11.43 7.82
C ARG A 545 -0.37 -11.68 8.88
N THR A 546 -1.52 -11.02 8.79
CA THR A 546 -2.60 -11.10 9.79
C THR A 546 -3.27 -12.47 9.82
N GLU A 547 -3.29 -13.20 8.71
CA GLU A 547 -3.82 -14.57 8.62
C GLU A 547 -2.80 -15.66 9.02
N GLY A 548 -1.58 -15.29 9.44
CA GLY A 548 -0.51 -16.23 9.83
C GLY A 548 0.11 -17.01 8.64
N LEU A 549 -0.28 -16.69 7.40
CA LEU A 549 0.17 -17.36 6.19
C LEU A 549 1.64 -17.10 5.87
N LEU A 550 2.11 -15.88 6.14
CA LEU A 550 3.50 -15.48 5.96
C LEU A 550 4.43 -16.36 6.80
N ASP A 551 4.13 -16.50 8.09
CA ASP A 551 4.94 -17.29 9.03
C ASP A 551 4.94 -18.77 8.66
N ARG A 552 3.77 -19.34 8.32
CA ARG A 552 3.67 -20.73 7.87
C ARG A 552 4.50 -21.02 6.61
N THR A 553 4.48 -20.10 5.65
CA THR A 553 5.26 -20.20 4.42
C THR A 553 6.77 -20.13 4.70
N ARG A 554 7.18 -19.25 5.63
CA ARG A 554 8.59 -19.14 6.07
C ARG A 554 9.08 -20.39 6.78
N VAL A 555 8.28 -21.04 7.63
CA VAL A 555 8.66 -22.28 8.33
C VAL A 555 9.00 -23.40 7.35
N SER A 556 8.34 -23.43 6.20
CA SER A 556 8.60 -24.40 5.13
C SER A 556 9.91 -24.11 4.37
N GLY A 557 10.65 -23.05 4.74
CA GLY A 557 11.96 -22.69 4.18
C GLY A 557 11.91 -21.73 3.00
N VAL A 558 10.78 -21.05 2.78
CA VAL A 558 10.66 -19.99 1.77
C VAL A 558 11.28 -18.71 2.31
N ASN A 559 12.13 -18.07 1.50
CA ASN A 559 12.76 -16.81 1.89
C ASN A 559 11.79 -15.62 1.72
N LEU A 560 11.94 -14.59 2.55
CA LEU A 560 11.12 -13.37 2.43
C LEU A 560 11.30 -12.71 1.06
N GLY A 561 12.52 -12.73 0.51
CA GLY A 561 12.79 -12.23 -0.84
C GLY A 561 12.03 -12.96 -1.95
N GLU A 562 11.83 -14.29 -1.82
CA GLU A 562 11.04 -15.07 -2.79
C GLU A 562 9.56 -14.66 -2.75
N ILE A 563 9.03 -14.43 -1.54
CA ILE A 563 7.65 -13.97 -1.33
C ILE A 563 7.46 -12.58 -1.95
N LEU A 564 8.33 -11.63 -1.63
CA LEU A 564 8.28 -10.27 -2.17
C LEU A 564 8.40 -10.26 -3.69
N PHE A 565 9.36 -10.99 -4.26
CA PHE A 565 9.54 -11.10 -5.70
C PHE A 565 8.30 -11.70 -6.38
N SER A 566 7.67 -12.71 -5.78
CA SER A 566 6.43 -13.29 -6.31
C SER A 566 5.25 -12.32 -6.31
N HIS A 567 5.19 -11.39 -5.36
CA HIS A 567 4.19 -10.33 -5.35
C HIS A 567 4.49 -9.28 -6.41
N VAL A 568 5.74 -8.81 -6.51
CA VAL A 568 6.15 -7.81 -7.51
C VAL A 568 5.85 -8.28 -8.93
N VAL A 569 6.16 -9.54 -9.28
CA VAL A 569 5.92 -10.05 -10.64
C VAL A 569 4.43 -10.11 -10.98
N ILE A 570 3.58 -10.61 -10.07
CA ILE A 570 2.14 -10.69 -10.34
C ILE A 570 1.52 -9.30 -10.42
N GLN A 571 1.92 -8.41 -9.50
CA GLN A 571 1.43 -7.04 -9.48
C GLN A 571 1.90 -6.28 -10.73
N PHE A 572 3.11 -6.52 -11.24
CA PHE A 572 3.60 -5.92 -12.49
C PHE A 572 2.66 -6.18 -13.68
N PHE A 573 2.15 -7.41 -13.85
CA PHE A 573 1.21 -7.71 -14.92
C PHE A 573 -0.14 -7.01 -14.75
N VAL A 574 -0.62 -6.86 -13.50
CA VAL A 574 -1.83 -6.09 -13.20
C VAL A 574 -1.61 -4.62 -13.54
N MET A 575 -0.49 -4.04 -13.10
CA MET A 575 -0.12 -2.66 -13.38
C MET A 575 0.00 -2.42 -14.89
N LEU A 576 0.63 -3.33 -15.64
CA LEU A 576 0.74 -3.24 -17.10
C LEU A 576 -0.63 -3.10 -17.77
N GLY A 577 -1.59 -3.95 -17.40
CA GLY A 577 -2.95 -3.86 -17.94
C GLY A 577 -3.65 -2.56 -17.54
N GLN A 578 -3.48 -2.10 -16.30
CA GLN A 578 -4.06 -0.84 -15.81
C GLN A 578 -3.50 0.36 -16.57
N THR A 579 -2.19 0.42 -16.76
CA THR A 579 -1.50 1.48 -17.49
C THR A 579 -1.93 1.52 -18.95
N ILE A 580 -1.99 0.38 -19.63
CA ILE A 580 -2.45 0.32 -21.03
C ILE A 580 -3.89 0.83 -21.11
N LEU A 581 -4.77 0.37 -20.23
CA LEU A 581 -6.18 0.77 -20.24
C LEU A 581 -6.35 2.28 -19.95
N ALA A 582 -5.62 2.83 -18.98
CA ALA A 582 -5.63 4.25 -18.66
C ALA A 582 -5.13 5.11 -19.83
N LEU A 583 -4.03 4.70 -20.50
CA LEU A 583 -3.48 5.39 -21.67
C LEU A 583 -4.44 5.36 -22.86
N VAL A 584 -5.13 4.24 -23.10
CA VAL A 584 -6.14 4.13 -24.16
C VAL A 584 -7.25 5.14 -23.93
N PHE A 585 -7.74 5.27 -22.69
CA PHE A 585 -8.78 6.26 -22.39
C PHE A 585 -8.27 7.69 -22.54
N MET A 586 -7.08 8.04 -22.03
CA MET A 586 -6.54 9.39 -22.20
C MET A 586 -6.35 9.76 -23.68
N ILE A 587 -5.67 8.91 -24.46
CA ILE A 587 -5.24 9.26 -25.82
C ILE A 587 -6.37 9.05 -26.84
N VAL A 588 -7.12 7.93 -26.75
CA VAL A 588 -8.10 7.58 -27.79
C VAL A 588 -9.50 8.12 -27.50
N VAL A 589 -9.90 8.19 -26.22
CA VAL A 589 -11.26 8.62 -25.84
C VAL A 589 -11.33 10.12 -25.60
N PHE A 590 -10.31 10.70 -24.97
CA PHE A 590 -10.26 12.12 -24.64
C PHE A 590 -9.33 12.95 -25.53
N ASP A 591 -8.70 12.32 -26.53
CA ASP A 591 -7.83 12.98 -27.52
C ASP A 591 -6.70 13.81 -26.90
N VAL A 592 -6.15 13.34 -25.76
CA VAL A 592 -5.00 14.00 -25.12
C VAL A 592 -3.77 13.82 -25.99
N ASP A 593 -3.11 14.94 -26.29
CA ASP A 593 -1.97 14.97 -27.20
C ASP A 593 -0.79 14.13 -26.70
N CYS A 594 -0.34 13.20 -27.54
CA CYS A 594 0.80 12.33 -27.25
C CYS A 594 1.86 12.46 -28.34
N VAL A 595 2.75 13.45 -28.19
CA VAL A 595 3.88 13.66 -29.11
C VAL A 595 5.11 12.87 -28.65
N GLY A 596 5.53 11.88 -29.44
CA GLY A 596 6.76 11.12 -29.18
C GLY A 596 6.57 9.60 -29.21
N ARG A 597 7.45 8.87 -28.48
CA ARG A 597 7.42 7.41 -28.43
C ARG A 597 6.55 6.93 -27.28
N LEU A 598 5.43 6.28 -27.60
CA LEU A 598 4.48 5.70 -26.63
C LEU A 598 5.12 4.61 -25.75
N GLU A 599 6.21 3.98 -26.20
CA GLU A 599 6.98 3.02 -25.41
C GLU A 599 7.61 3.66 -24.16
N LEU A 600 8.07 4.92 -24.24
CA LEU A 600 8.79 5.60 -23.16
C LEU A 600 7.86 5.95 -21.99
N ILE A 601 6.82 6.76 -22.21
CA ILE A 601 5.44 6.27 -22.05
C ILE A 601 5.17 5.21 -20.96
N VAL A 602 4.89 4.03 -21.50
CA VAL A 602 4.61 2.81 -20.75
C VAL A 602 5.77 2.43 -19.82
N VAL A 603 7.02 2.58 -20.23
CA VAL A 603 8.17 2.22 -19.36
C VAL A 603 8.25 3.13 -18.13
N LEU A 604 8.12 4.45 -18.29
CA LEU A 604 8.18 5.42 -17.19
C LEU A 604 7.03 5.23 -16.20
N THR A 605 5.82 5.01 -16.72
CA THR A 605 4.64 4.74 -15.89
C THR A 605 4.77 3.42 -15.12
N LEU A 606 5.30 2.36 -15.74
CA LEU A 606 5.60 1.10 -15.04
C LEU A 606 6.69 1.25 -13.97
N LEU A 607 7.74 2.01 -14.24
CA LEU A 607 8.78 2.32 -13.25
C LEU A 607 8.20 3.08 -12.05
N GLN A 608 7.29 4.03 -12.30
CA GLN A 608 6.57 4.72 -11.24
C GLN A 608 5.68 3.77 -10.42
N GLY A 609 5.00 2.82 -11.08
CA GLY A 609 4.27 1.75 -10.41
C GLY A 609 5.17 0.89 -9.52
N LEU A 610 6.39 0.56 -9.98
CA LEU A 610 7.39 -0.16 -9.18
C LEU A 610 7.82 0.65 -7.93
N CYS A 611 8.02 1.97 -8.08
CA CYS A 611 8.27 2.85 -6.93
C CYS A 611 7.11 2.83 -5.93
N GLY A 612 5.86 2.85 -6.42
CA GLY A 612 4.67 2.71 -5.59
C GLY A 612 4.61 1.37 -4.84
N MET A 613 4.96 0.26 -5.50
CA MET A 613 5.04 -1.04 -4.84
C MET A 613 6.08 -1.08 -3.72
N CYS A 614 7.26 -0.50 -3.96
CA CYS A 614 8.31 -0.39 -2.93
C CYS A 614 7.81 0.40 -1.72
N PHE A 615 7.13 1.53 -1.96
CA PHE A 615 6.54 2.33 -0.90
C PHE A 615 5.41 1.57 -0.16
N GLY A 616 4.59 0.80 -0.86
CA GLY A 616 3.59 -0.08 -0.27
C GLY A 616 4.19 -1.15 0.64
N PHE A 617 5.35 -1.73 0.30
CA PHE A 617 6.06 -2.63 1.20
C PHE A 617 6.56 -1.92 2.46
N VAL A 618 7.05 -0.67 2.35
CA VAL A 618 7.43 0.14 3.50
C VAL A 618 6.21 0.37 4.40
N ILE A 619 5.07 0.78 3.86
CA ILE A 619 3.81 0.93 4.61
C ILE A 619 3.44 -0.39 5.31
N SER A 620 3.52 -1.52 4.61
CA SER A 620 3.21 -2.84 5.19
C SER A 620 4.17 -3.26 6.31
N SER A 621 5.37 -2.67 6.39
CA SER A 621 6.32 -2.94 7.46
C SER A 621 6.00 -2.13 8.73
N VAL A 622 5.51 -0.91 8.56
CA VAL A 622 5.16 0.01 9.65
C VAL A 622 3.77 -0.30 10.21
N CYS A 623 2.80 -0.57 9.33
CA CYS A 623 1.42 -0.81 9.71
C CYS A 623 1.16 -2.30 9.97
N THR A 624 0.47 -2.58 11.08
CA THR A 624 0.02 -3.94 11.43
C THR A 624 -1.43 -4.22 11.01
N GLN A 625 -2.24 -3.17 10.90
CA GLN A 625 -3.64 -3.24 10.50
C GLN A 625 -3.83 -2.61 9.12
N GLU A 626 -4.72 -3.20 8.31
CA GLU A 626 -5.01 -2.72 6.95
C GLU A 626 -5.58 -1.29 6.95
N ARG A 627 -6.44 -0.96 7.92
CA ARG A 627 -7.04 0.37 8.05
C ARG A 627 -6.00 1.48 8.19
N ASN A 628 -4.99 1.23 9.04
CA ASN A 628 -3.91 2.19 9.27
C ASN A 628 -3.03 2.35 8.03
N ALA A 629 -2.81 1.27 7.27
CA ALA A 629 -2.06 1.33 6.02
C ALA A 629 -2.78 2.15 4.94
N VAL A 630 -4.10 1.97 4.81
CA VAL A 630 -4.92 2.78 3.88
C VAL A 630 -4.90 4.25 4.29
N GLN A 631 -5.04 4.56 5.57
CA GLN A 631 -4.95 5.94 6.07
C GLN A 631 -3.58 6.56 5.84
N LEU A 632 -2.49 5.81 6.05
CA LEU A 632 -1.14 6.30 5.79
C LEU A 632 -0.90 6.53 4.29
N SER A 633 -1.39 5.62 3.43
CA SER A 633 -1.34 5.78 1.97
C SER A 633 -2.10 7.02 1.52
N LEU A 634 -3.33 7.22 2.00
CA LEU A 634 -4.14 8.41 1.70
C LEU A 634 -3.50 9.69 2.25
N GLY A 635 -2.94 9.64 3.46
CA GLY A 635 -2.22 10.77 4.06
C GLY A 635 -0.97 11.17 3.27
N SER A 636 -0.32 10.20 2.62
CA SER A 636 0.83 10.47 1.74
C SER A 636 0.43 10.98 0.34
N PHE A 637 -0.83 10.84 -0.06
CA PHE A 637 -1.33 11.29 -1.37
C PHE A 637 -1.15 12.79 -1.58
N TYR A 638 -1.67 13.58 -0.65
CA TYR A 638 -1.72 15.03 -0.83
C TYR A 638 -0.34 15.69 -0.85
N PRO A 639 0.62 15.35 0.04
CA PRO A 639 1.98 15.86 -0.04
C PRO A 639 2.69 15.47 -1.35
N VAL A 640 2.55 14.22 -1.80
CA VAL A 640 3.17 13.77 -3.07
C VAL A 640 2.59 14.52 -4.25
N LEU A 641 1.27 14.75 -4.27
CA LEU A 641 0.61 15.52 -5.32
C LEU A 641 1.09 16.98 -5.34
N LEU A 642 1.17 17.64 -4.18
CA LEU A 642 1.63 19.02 -4.09
C LEU A 642 3.08 19.21 -4.51
N LEU A 643 3.97 18.29 -4.13
CA LEU A 643 5.41 18.38 -4.43
C LEU A 643 5.77 17.92 -5.85
N SER A 644 4.85 17.28 -6.57
CA SER A 644 5.11 16.71 -7.89
C SER A 644 5.22 17.72 -9.04
N GLY A 645 4.82 18.97 -8.83
CA GLY A 645 4.79 19.97 -9.90
C GLY A 645 3.51 19.98 -10.76
N ILE A 646 2.56 19.08 -10.47
CA ILE A 646 1.32 18.91 -11.28
C ILE A 646 0.35 20.07 -11.06
N ILE A 647 0.12 20.43 -9.80
CA ILE A 647 -0.81 21.51 -9.44
C ILE A 647 -0.14 22.88 -9.61
N TRP A 648 1.13 22.96 -9.19
CA TRP A 648 1.87 24.22 -9.17
C TRP A 648 3.33 23.98 -9.57
N PRO A 649 3.95 24.89 -10.35
CA PRO A 649 5.34 24.74 -10.77
C PRO A 649 6.31 24.58 -9.60
N THR A 650 7.27 23.67 -9.73
CA THR A 650 8.28 23.40 -8.68
C THR A 650 9.19 24.61 -8.42
N GLU A 651 9.34 25.49 -9.41
CA GLU A 651 10.10 26.73 -9.36
C GLU A 651 9.55 27.73 -8.35
N ALA A 652 8.24 27.69 -8.09
CA ALA A 652 7.60 28.53 -7.10
C ALA A 652 7.69 27.96 -5.68
N MET A 653 8.20 26.74 -5.52
CA MET A 653 8.39 26.14 -4.21
C MET A 653 9.68 26.67 -3.57
N PRO A 654 9.72 26.81 -2.23
CA PRO A 654 10.95 27.08 -1.50
C PRO A 654 12.02 26.02 -1.80
N TYR A 655 13.30 26.42 -1.84
CA TYR A 655 14.42 25.54 -2.17
C TYR A 655 14.52 24.27 -1.31
N TRP A 656 14.02 24.28 -0.07
CA TRP A 656 14.06 23.12 0.83
C TRP A 656 12.93 22.10 0.59
N LEU A 657 11.91 22.46 -0.21
CA LEU A 657 10.80 21.58 -0.61
C LEU A 657 10.96 21.03 -2.04
N ARG A 658 11.73 21.74 -2.87
CA ARG A 658 12.14 21.29 -4.20
C ARG A 658 13.22 20.23 -4.09
#